data_AF-A0A9W3H6Y9-F1
#
_entry.id   AF-A0A9W3H6Y9-F1
#
_cell.length_a   1.000
_cell.length_b   1.000
_cell.length_c   1.000
_cell.angle_alpha   90.00
_cell.angle_beta   90.00
_cell.angle_gamma   90.00
#
_symmetry.space_group_name_H-M   'P 1'
#
loop_
_entity.id
_entity.type
_entity.pdbx_description
1 polymer ?
#
loop_
_entity_poly.entity_id
_entity_poly.type
_entity_poly.pdbx_seq_one_letter_code
_entity_poly.pdbx_strand_id
1 'polypeptide(L)'
;MLLLNSPEEEVLADVCEAIYRFALKGEENKATLLELGGVEPLTKLLTHEDKIVRRNATMIFGILTSNSDIKKLLRELDVMSSVIAQLAPEEEVVTHEFASLCLANMSVEYMGKVQIFEQGGLEPLIRLLTSPDPDVKKNSIECIYNLVQDVQCRATLQELNAIPPILDLLESEYPIIQLLALKTLDVVTNEKEFRAMLRDSQALDHLIKILETKELNDLHMEALSVMANCLEDKETMVLIQETVLKKLLSFAENSTNPDIQKNAAKAVTKAACDPENRKLFHEQEVEKCLITLLESENDGTKIAASQAISAMSENSSSKQFFNNQGIPQLIQLLKSDNEEVREAAALALANLTTCNHANANAAAKADGIEALINTLSSGRNKVVANAATVLMNMATQEPLRLSIQTHDIMHALRGPLCSANKVVQSKATLAIAAIACDAKARTELRNSGGLEPLVELLRSKNNEVRNHASWAVMVCASDEPTATELCRLGALDILEEIDLSVSRKNKFSEVAYNKLLNHHLSLKYSKTGYLSSSNIINDGFYDCGRILIGTKFLPLKDLCLQEPSDLHTVLLVNSRSSDVEHSYHFSAGFGSPTEEKSEPTSGHNTALSKSATKEKGSRKGRGKKEEEKVKEEEEVAVAPKLTGEGNTDKEWCPPSDPDFCVYVCEVTKSILPITNIREQIELLAKYVAEKMGGKIPKEKLQDFSWQLHISELKFQLKSNVVPIGQIKKGIFCHRALLFKALADKIGIGCSLVRGEYGRAWNEVQLMNEPQKGLTGAFSPPEFYIVDLMFHPGALMKLRSQEADLYRFL
;
A
#
# COMPACT_ATOMS: atom_id res chain seq x y z
N MET A 1 60.53 0.54 -42.33
CA MET A 1 59.55 -0.47 -42.79
C MET A 1 60.21 -1.59 -43.59
N LEU A 2 60.99 -1.34 -44.64
CA LEU A 2 61.66 -2.41 -45.40
C LEU A 2 62.56 -3.32 -44.53
N LEU A 3 63.28 -2.75 -43.56
CA LEU A 3 64.16 -3.49 -42.66
C LEU A 3 63.44 -4.43 -41.67
N LEU A 4 62.12 -4.29 -41.49
CA LEU A 4 61.32 -5.20 -40.65
C LEU A 4 61.11 -6.58 -41.29
N ASN A 5 61.46 -6.75 -42.56
CA ASN A 5 61.44 -8.03 -43.27
C ASN A 5 62.86 -8.58 -43.50
N SER A 6 63.87 -8.05 -42.79
CA SER A 6 65.24 -8.56 -42.88
C SER A 6 65.31 -10.02 -42.42
N PRO A 7 66.07 -10.90 -43.11
CA PRO A 7 66.34 -12.25 -42.61
C PRO A 7 67.40 -12.27 -41.49
N GLU A 8 68.10 -11.14 -41.26
CA GLU A 8 69.16 -11.02 -40.27
C GLU A 8 68.58 -10.61 -38.91
N GLU A 9 68.72 -11.48 -37.90
CA GLU A 9 68.18 -11.30 -36.54
C GLU A 9 68.73 -10.04 -35.86
N GLU A 10 70.04 -9.77 -36.02
CA GLU A 10 70.71 -8.59 -35.47
C GLU A 10 70.11 -7.30 -36.04
N VAL A 11 69.81 -7.28 -37.35
CA VAL A 11 69.14 -6.14 -38.01
C VAL A 11 67.72 -5.99 -37.50
N LEU A 12 66.97 -7.08 -37.32
CA LEU A 12 65.61 -7.04 -36.78
C LEU A 12 65.61 -6.50 -35.34
N ALA A 13 66.55 -6.93 -34.50
CA ALA A 13 66.68 -6.48 -33.13
C ALA A 13 66.98 -4.97 -33.06
N ASP A 14 67.95 -4.49 -33.84
CA ASP A 14 68.32 -3.07 -33.92
C ASP A 14 67.17 -2.19 -34.44
N VAL A 15 66.45 -2.67 -35.45
CA VAL A 15 65.29 -1.96 -36.02
C VAL A 15 64.16 -1.88 -35.00
N CYS A 16 63.88 -2.96 -34.29
CA CYS A 16 62.84 -2.96 -33.24
C CYS A 16 63.22 -2.00 -32.10
N GLU A 17 64.48 -2.00 -31.67
CA GLU A 17 64.97 -1.05 -30.65
C GLU A 17 64.83 0.41 -31.11
N ALA A 18 65.16 0.70 -32.37
CA ALA A 18 64.99 2.04 -32.94
C ALA A 18 63.51 2.45 -33.01
N ILE A 19 62.61 1.54 -33.38
CA ILE A 19 61.16 1.77 -33.42
C ILE A 19 60.61 1.98 -32.01
N TYR A 20 61.04 1.17 -31.04
CA TYR A 20 60.66 1.31 -29.64
C TYR A 20 61.01 2.72 -29.12
N ARG A 21 62.27 3.15 -29.31
CA ARG A 21 62.71 4.51 -28.93
C ARG A 21 61.98 5.61 -29.68
N PHE A 22 61.58 5.37 -30.92
CA PHE A 22 60.80 6.33 -31.70
C PHE A 22 59.37 6.47 -31.15
N ALA A 23 58.68 5.34 -30.92
CA ALA A 23 57.33 5.29 -30.38
C ALA A 23 57.25 5.85 -28.94
N LEU A 24 58.30 5.65 -28.14
CA LEU A 24 58.38 6.13 -26.76
C LEU A 24 58.37 7.66 -26.64
N LYS A 25 58.77 8.40 -27.70
CA LYS A 25 58.87 9.86 -27.67
C LYS A 25 57.52 10.60 -27.69
N GLY A 26 56.41 9.93 -28.00
CA GLY A 26 55.08 10.53 -27.92
C GLY A 26 54.03 9.91 -28.83
N GLU A 27 52.77 10.26 -28.60
CA GLU A 27 51.61 9.74 -29.34
C GLU A 27 51.64 10.08 -30.85
N GLU A 28 52.18 11.24 -31.24
CA GLU A 28 52.35 11.62 -32.66
C GLU A 28 53.21 10.62 -33.42
N ASN A 29 54.26 10.08 -32.78
CA ASN A 29 55.13 9.09 -33.39
C ASN A 29 54.43 7.72 -33.52
N LYS A 30 53.56 7.37 -32.58
CA LYS A 30 52.74 6.16 -32.65
C LYS A 30 51.74 6.25 -33.79
N ALA A 31 51.06 7.40 -33.93
CA ALA A 31 50.18 7.68 -35.06
C ALA A 31 50.94 7.65 -36.39
N THR A 32 52.13 8.24 -36.45
CA THR A 32 53.00 8.20 -37.65
C THR A 32 53.39 6.77 -38.02
N LEU A 33 53.72 5.91 -37.04
CA LEU A 33 54.01 4.49 -37.29
C LEU A 33 52.81 3.75 -37.88
N LEU A 34 51.59 4.08 -37.43
CA LEU A 34 50.35 3.52 -37.95
C LEU A 34 50.11 3.99 -39.40
N GLU A 35 50.19 5.29 -39.66
CA GLU A 35 50.01 5.89 -41.00
C GLU A 35 50.99 5.34 -42.03
N LEU A 36 52.23 5.05 -41.61
CA LEU A 36 53.27 4.48 -42.47
C LEU A 36 53.16 2.95 -42.64
N GLY A 37 52.12 2.30 -42.09
CA GLY A 37 51.91 0.85 -42.18
C GLY A 37 52.95 0.03 -41.43
N GLY A 38 53.59 0.60 -40.40
CA GLY A 38 54.65 -0.04 -39.64
C GLY A 38 54.19 -1.05 -38.60
N VAL A 39 52.93 -1.00 -38.21
CA VAL A 39 52.37 -1.84 -37.14
C VAL A 39 52.13 -3.28 -37.62
N GLU A 40 51.65 -3.47 -38.85
CA GLU A 40 51.37 -4.80 -39.41
C GLU A 40 52.61 -5.71 -39.51
N PRO A 41 53.78 -5.27 -40.01
CA PRO A 41 54.96 -6.12 -40.04
C PRO A 41 55.45 -6.54 -38.66
N LEU A 42 55.26 -5.70 -37.64
CA LEU A 42 55.68 -5.99 -36.28
C LEU A 42 54.92 -7.16 -35.67
N THR A 43 53.67 -7.41 -36.07
CA THR A 43 52.86 -8.50 -35.48
C THR A 43 53.48 -9.87 -35.76
N LYS A 44 54.12 -10.03 -36.92
CA LYS A 44 54.84 -11.26 -37.30
C LYS A 44 56.05 -11.53 -36.43
N LEU A 45 56.64 -10.48 -35.84
CA LEU A 45 57.83 -10.59 -35.00
C LEU A 45 57.50 -11.10 -33.59
N LEU A 46 56.24 -11.06 -33.15
CA LEU A 46 55.81 -11.65 -31.88
C LEU A 46 55.98 -13.17 -31.84
N THR A 47 55.99 -13.84 -32.98
CA THR A 47 56.18 -15.30 -33.10
C THR A 47 57.54 -15.66 -33.70
N HIS A 48 58.50 -14.73 -33.71
CA HIS A 48 59.83 -14.98 -34.25
C HIS A 48 60.60 -16.04 -33.44
N GLU A 49 61.52 -16.80 -34.05
CA GLU A 49 62.26 -17.86 -33.33
C GLU A 49 63.25 -17.28 -32.31
N ASP A 50 63.93 -16.19 -32.68
CA ASP A 50 64.84 -15.47 -31.77
C ASP A 50 64.10 -14.74 -30.64
N LYS A 51 64.57 -14.95 -29.41
CA LYS A 51 63.99 -14.39 -28.18
C LYS A 51 64.14 -12.87 -28.10
N ILE A 52 65.25 -12.31 -28.58
CA ILE A 52 65.52 -10.87 -28.51
C ILE A 52 64.58 -10.13 -29.45
N VAL A 53 64.38 -10.65 -30.66
CA VAL A 53 63.41 -10.10 -31.62
C VAL A 53 61.98 -10.15 -31.05
N ARG A 54 61.54 -11.29 -30.48
CA ARG A 54 60.22 -11.39 -29.83
C ARG A 54 60.05 -10.40 -28.69
N ARG A 55 61.04 -10.31 -27.80
CA ARG A 55 61.04 -9.36 -26.67
C ARG A 55 60.91 -7.93 -27.17
N ASN A 56 61.76 -7.51 -28.12
CA ASN A 56 61.73 -6.14 -28.63
C ASN A 56 60.41 -5.83 -29.36
N ALA A 57 59.84 -6.79 -30.09
CA ALA A 57 58.51 -6.65 -30.69
C ALA A 57 57.42 -6.46 -29.62
N THR A 58 57.45 -7.26 -28.56
CA THR A 58 56.53 -7.20 -27.42
C THR A 58 56.60 -5.84 -26.72
N MET A 59 57.81 -5.33 -26.48
CA MET A 59 58.05 -4.00 -25.91
C MET A 59 57.37 -2.90 -26.73
N ILE A 60 57.50 -2.94 -28.06
CA ILE A 60 56.86 -1.99 -28.95
C ILE A 60 55.33 -2.06 -28.81
N PHE A 61 54.72 -3.26 -28.84
CA PHE A 61 53.27 -3.38 -28.69
C PHE A 61 52.76 -2.88 -27.34
N GLY A 62 53.47 -3.18 -26.25
CA GLY A 62 53.13 -2.66 -24.92
C GLY A 62 52.94 -1.14 -24.91
N ILE A 63 53.85 -0.38 -25.54
CA ILE A 63 53.76 1.08 -25.59
C ILE A 63 52.83 1.63 -26.68
N LEU A 64 52.64 0.88 -27.78
CA LEU A 64 51.77 1.31 -28.89
C LEU A 64 50.28 1.23 -28.54
N THR A 65 49.90 0.30 -27.66
CA THR A 65 48.50 0.07 -27.26
C THR A 65 47.87 1.19 -26.42
N SER A 66 48.63 2.22 -26.02
CA SER A 66 48.03 3.44 -25.47
C SER A 66 47.24 4.23 -26.53
N ASN A 67 47.50 4.01 -27.82
CA ASN A 67 46.81 4.67 -28.93
C ASN A 67 45.55 3.88 -29.37
N SER A 68 44.40 4.56 -29.45
CA SER A 68 43.11 3.94 -29.78
C SER A 68 43.03 3.33 -31.18
N ASP A 69 43.62 3.97 -32.18
CA ASP A 69 43.56 3.49 -33.57
C ASP A 69 44.45 2.26 -33.76
N ILE A 70 45.58 2.22 -33.05
CA ILE A 70 46.42 1.02 -33.01
C ILE A 70 45.67 -0.12 -32.31
N LYS A 71 45.04 0.10 -31.16
CA LYS A 71 44.22 -0.93 -30.51
C LYS A 71 43.18 -1.51 -31.47
N LYS A 72 42.53 -0.65 -32.28
CA LYS A 72 41.59 -1.08 -33.32
C LYS A 72 42.24 -1.99 -34.36
N LEU A 73 43.38 -1.59 -34.91
CA LEU A 73 44.12 -2.40 -35.87
C LEU A 73 44.54 -3.76 -35.28
N LEU A 74 45.04 -3.80 -34.05
CA LEU A 74 45.47 -5.05 -33.42
C LEU A 74 44.32 -6.05 -33.20
N ARG A 75 43.09 -5.57 -33.04
CA ARG A 75 41.91 -6.45 -33.00
C ARG A 75 41.62 -7.06 -34.36
N GLU A 76 41.72 -6.27 -35.42
CA GLU A 76 41.49 -6.72 -36.80
C GLU A 76 42.55 -7.74 -37.26
N LEU A 77 43.76 -7.65 -36.71
CA LEU A 77 44.89 -8.55 -37.01
C LEU A 77 44.96 -9.79 -36.10
N ASP A 78 44.01 -9.97 -35.17
CA ASP A 78 43.90 -11.10 -34.24
C ASP A 78 45.19 -11.44 -33.46
N VAL A 79 45.89 -10.39 -32.99
CA VAL A 79 47.24 -10.51 -32.41
C VAL A 79 47.21 -11.00 -30.94
N MET A 80 46.04 -11.10 -30.32
CA MET A 80 45.91 -11.37 -28.87
C MET A 80 46.50 -12.72 -28.46
N SER A 81 46.31 -13.78 -29.26
CA SER A 81 46.90 -15.10 -29.01
C SER A 81 48.43 -15.06 -28.97
N SER A 82 49.04 -14.28 -29.86
CA SER A 82 50.50 -14.10 -29.93
C SER A 82 51.04 -13.31 -28.74
N VAL A 83 50.30 -12.29 -28.27
CA VAL A 83 50.66 -11.51 -27.07
C VAL A 83 50.51 -12.34 -25.79
N ILE A 84 49.44 -13.14 -25.67
CA ILE A 84 49.22 -14.04 -24.53
C ILE A 84 50.33 -15.11 -24.46
N ALA A 85 50.80 -15.61 -25.60
CA ALA A 85 51.93 -16.54 -25.64
C ALA A 85 53.23 -15.93 -25.05
N GLN A 86 53.41 -14.61 -25.13
CA GLN A 86 54.56 -13.93 -24.51
C GLN A 86 54.49 -13.89 -22.98
N LEU A 87 53.36 -14.26 -22.38
CA LEU A 87 53.25 -14.40 -20.93
C LEU A 87 53.81 -15.73 -20.42
N ALA A 88 54.31 -16.64 -21.28
CA ALA A 88 54.74 -17.97 -20.88
C ALA A 88 55.86 -17.93 -19.80
N PRO A 89 55.92 -18.90 -18.87
CA PRO A 89 56.87 -18.91 -17.75
C PRO A 89 58.35 -18.79 -18.13
N GLU A 90 58.72 -19.25 -19.33
CA GLU A 90 60.07 -19.26 -19.88
C GLU A 90 60.54 -17.94 -20.49
N GLU A 91 59.63 -16.97 -20.64
CA GLU A 91 59.93 -15.63 -21.15
C GLU A 91 60.51 -14.73 -20.06
N GLU A 92 61.24 -13.69 -20.48
CA GLU A 92 61.87 -12.74 -19.56
C GLU A 92 60.83 -11.85 -18.85
N VAL A 93 61.16 -11.39 -17.64
CA VAL A 93 60.30 -10.48 -16.86
C VAL A 93 59.94 -9.22 -17.66
N VAL A 94 60.89 -8.69 -18.45
CA VAL A 94 60.64 -7.55 -19.34
C VAL A 94 59.60 -7.91 -20.40
N THR A 95 59.65 -9.10 -20.98
CA THR A 95 58.63 -9.58 -21.92
C THR A 95 57.26 -9.63 -21.23
N HIS A 96 57.19 -10.16 -19.99
CA HIS A 96 55.94 -10.19 -19.20
C HIS A 96 55.39 -8.79 -18.93
N GLU A 97 56.26 -7.82 -18.61
CA GLU A 97 55.88 -6.44 -18.31
C GLU A 97 55.13 -5.81 -19.48
N PHE A 98 55.73 -5.86 -20.67
CA PHE A 98 55.15 -5.23 -21.86
C PHE A 98 54.01 -6.03 -22.48
N ALA A 99 54.05 -7.37 -22.40
CA ALA A 99 52.92 -8.20 -22.81
C ALA A 99 51.69 -7.96 -21.93
N SER A 100 51.85 -7.94 -20.60
CA SER A 100 50.76 -7.63 -19.68
C SER A 100 50.28 -6.18 -19.82
N LEU A 101 51.16 -5.21 -20.08
CA LEU A 101 50.80 -3.82 -20.40
C LEU A 101 49.91 -3.74 -21.65
N CYS A 102 50.30 -4.44 -22.71
CA CYS A 102 49.52 -4.55 -23.94
C CYS A 102 48.11 -5.07 -23.64
N LEU A 103 48.00 -6.17 -22.91
CA LEU A 103 46.71 -6.78 -22.57
C LEU A 103 45.87 -5.87 -21.66
N ALA A 104 46.47 -5.20 -20.67
CA ALA A 104 45.79 -4.24 -19.81
C ALA A 104 45.16 -3.11 -20.62
N ASN A 105 45.91 -2.50 -21.55
CA ASN A 105 45.40 -1.45 -22.44
C ASN A 105 44.29 -1.94 -23.38
N MET A 106 44.43 -3.16 -23.90
CA MET A 106 43.42 -3.79 -24.79
C MET A 106 42.15 -4.15 -24.02
N SER A 107 42.26 -4.58 -22.77
CA SER A 107 41.15 -4.99 -21.91
C SER A 107 40.21 -3.85 -21.52
N VAL A 108 40.58 -2.59 -21.74
CA VAL A 108 39.68 -1.44 -21.50
C VAL A 108 38.45 -1.49 -22.40
N GLU A 109 38.56 -2.06 -23.61
CA GLU A 109 37.49 -2.12 -24.61
C GLU A 109 36.80 -3.49 -24.66
N TYR A 110 35.48 -3.51 -24.88
CA TYR A 110 34.67 -4.73 -24.86
C TYR A 110 35.23 -5.85 -25.74
N MET A 111 35.57 -5.57 -27.00
CA MET A 111 36.12 -6.58 -27.92
C MET A 111 37.49 -7.12 -27.47
N GLY A 112 38.32 -6.26 -26.87
CA GLY A 112 39.61 -6.68 -26.32
C GLY A 112 39.42 -7.65 -25.16
N LYS A 113 38.47 -7.39 -24.25
CA LYS A 113 38.12 -8.32 -23.16
C LYS A 113 37.73 -9.70 -23.68
N VAL A 114 36.84 -9.73 -24.67
CA VAL A 114 36.36 -10.98 -25.29
C VAL A 114 37.52 -11.78 -25.88
N GLN A 115 38.38 -11.15 -26.70
CA GLN A 115 39.52 -11.83 -27.30
C GLN A 115 40.52 -12.34 -26.26
N ILE A 116 40.83 -11.56 -25.22
CA ILE A 116 41.74 -11.98 -24.15
C ILE A 116 41.18 -13.19 -23.40
N PHE A 117 39.88 -13.18 -23.12
CA PHE A 117 39.19 -14.27 -22.42
C PHE A 117 39.12 -15.55 -23.25
N GLU A 118 38.62 -15.48 -24.49
CA GLU A 118 38.45 -16.64 -25.39
C GLU A 118 39.78 -17.32 -25.72
N GLN A 119 40.88 -16.57 -25.72
CA GLN A 119 42.24 -17.08 -25.96
C GLN A 119 42.95 -17.57 -24.69
N GLY A 120 42.25 -17.70 -23.56
CA GLY A 120 42.80 -18.27 -22.33
C GLY A 120 43.76 -17.35 -21.56
N GLY A 121 43.66 -16.02 -21.73
CA GLY A 121 44.59 -15.07 -21.13
C GLY A 121 44.53 -14.98 -19.59
N LEU A 122 43.44 -15.41 -18.95
CA LEU A 122 43.26 -15.31 -17.49
C LEU A 122 44.28 -16.11 -16.69
N GLU A 123 44.55 -17.36 -17.07
CA GLU A 123 45.47 -18.24 -16.32
C GLU A 123 46.91 -17.67 -16.27
N PRO A 124 47.52 -17.27 -17.40
CA PRO A 124 48.82 -16.61 -17.38
C PRO A 124 48.84 -15.33 -16.55
N LEU A 125 47.79 -14.49 -16.64
CA LEU A 125 47.71 -13.23 -15.88
C LEU A 125 47.64 -13.50 -14.36
N ILE A 126 46.86 -14.49 -13.92
CA ILE A 126 46.76 -14.87 -12.49
C ILE A 126 48.12 -15.34 -11.98
N ARG A 127 48.85 -16.17 -12.74
CA ARG A 127 50.19 -16.62 -12.35
C ARG A 127 51.15 -15.44 -12.18
N LEU A 128 51.08 -14.45 -13.06
CA LEU A 128 51.95 -13.26 -13.03
C LEU A 128 51.68 -12.31 -11.86
N LEU A 129 50.58 -12.47 -11.10
CA LEU A 129 50.37 -11.72 -9.85
C LEU A 129 51.44 -12.04 -8.78
N THR A 130 52.12 -13.18 -8.91
CA THR A 130 53.22 -13.58 -8.01
C THR A 130 54.60 -13.09 -8.47
N SER A 131 54.67 -12.33 -9.58
CA SER A 131 55.92 -11.81 -10.14
C SER A 131 56.71 -10.96 -9.11
N PRO A 132 58.05 -11.03 -9.08
CA PRO A 132 58.85 -10.11 -8.27
C PRO A 132 58.75 -8.65 -8.77
N ASP A 133 58.35 -8.45 -10.03
CA ASP A 133 58.29 -7.14 -10.67
C ASP A 133 56.94 -6.42 -10.42
N PRO A 134 56.96 -5.17 -9.94
CA PRO A 134 55.75 -4.44 -9.60
C PRO A 134 54.92 -4.01 -10.83
N ASP A 135 55.56 -3.73 -11.97
CA ASP A 135 54.86 -3.32 -13.18
C ASP A 135 54.12 -4.51 -13.80
N VAL A 136 54.75 -5.70 -13.82
CA VAL A 136 54.09 -6.96 -14.18
C VAL A 136 52.87 -7.21 -13.30
N LYS A 137 53.01 -7.08 -11.97
CA LYS A 137 51.90 -7.24 -11.02
C LYS A 137 50.77 -6.25 -11.31
N LYS A 138 51.10 -4.97 -11.41
CA LYS A 138 50.15 -3.87 -11.63
C LYS A 138 49.38 -4.05 -12.94
N ASN A 139 50.07 -4.38 -14.03
CA ASN A 139 49.44 -4.59 -15.34
C ASN A 139 48.57 -5.85 -15.35
N SER A 140 49.03 -6.92 -14.71
CA SER A 140 48.27 -8.17 -14.62
C SER A 140 46.97 -7.99 -13.84
N ILE A 141 47.01 -7.36 -12.66
CA ILE A 141 45.80 -7.13 -11.86
C ILE A 141 44.85 -6.12 -12.52
N GLU A 142 45.36 -5.10 -13.23
CA GLU A 142 44.52 -4.16 -13.99
C GLU A 142 43.78 -4.86 -15.13
N CYS A 143 44.47 -5.74 -15.88
CA CYS A 143 43.84 -6.53 -16.92
C CYS A 143 42.75 -7.45 -16.33
N ILE A 144 43.05 -8.14 -15.22
CA ILE A 144 42.07 -8.98 -14.52
C ILE A 144 40.86 -8.15 -14.06
N TYR A 145 41.09 -6.99 -13.43
CA TYR A 145 40.03 -6.07 -13.00
C TYR A 145 39.08 -5.69 -14.14
N ASN A 146 39.64 -5.41 -15.33
CA ASN A 146 38.86 -5.07 -16.51
C ASN A 146 38.06 -6.27 -17.04
N LEU A 147 38.62 -7.48 -16.98
CA LEU A 147 37.98 -8.72 -17.42
C LEU A 147 36.84 -9.14 -16.48
N VAL A 148 37.03 -9.08 -15.16
CA VAL A 148 36.00 -9.48 -14.17
C VAL A 148 34.75 -8.61 -14.19
N GLN A 149 34.72 -7.51 -14.95
CA GLN A 149 33.48 -6.79 -15.20
C GLN A 149 32.46 -7.68 -15.93
N ASP A 150 32.91 -8.64 -16.73
CA ASP A 150 32.07 -9.65 -17.39
C ASP A 150 31.84 -10.86 -16.46
N VAL A 151 30.59 -11.34 -16.42
CA VAL A 151 30.19 -12.50 -15.59
C VAL A 151 30.88 -13.78 -16.04
N GLN A 152 31.14 -13.98 -17.34
CA GLN A 152 31.79 -15.19 -17.84
C GLN A 152 33.23 -15.32 -17.34
N CYS A 153 33.96 -14.20 -17.26
CA CYS A 153 35.33 -14.18 -16.74
C CYS A 153 35.39 -14.61 -15.27
N ARG A 154 34.38 -14.24 -14.47
CA ARG A 154 34.32 -14.57 -13.04
C ARG A 154 34.21 -16.08 -12.80
N ALA A 155 33.43 -16.79 -13.62
CA ALA A 155 33.33 -18.26 -13.51
C ALA A 155 34.71 -18.93 -13.70
N THR A 156 35.50 -18.48 -14.67
CA THR A 156 36.86 -19.00 -14.89
C THR A 156 37.83 -18.58 -13.77
N LEU A 157 37.72 -17.36 -13.22
CA LEU A 157 38.51 -16.96 -12.03
C LEU A 157 38.28 -17.90 -10.84
N GLN A 158 37.05 -18.38 -10.66
CA GLN A 158 36.72 -19.34 -9.62
C GLN A 158 37.41 -20.69 -9.87
N GLU A 159 37.35 -21.22 -11.10
CA GLU A 159 38.00 -22.47 -11.48
C GLU A 159 39.53 -22.42 -11.28
N LEU A 160 40.13 -21.26 -11.52
CA LEU A 160 41.57 -21.02 -11.39
C LEU A 160 42.02 -20.68 -9.96
N ASN A 161 41.10 -20.67 -8.98
CA ASN A 161 41.38 -20.30 -7.58
C ASN A 161 42.16 -18.98 -7.46
N ALA A 162 41.70 -17.93 -8.14
CA ALA A 162 42.42 -16.66 -8.26
C ALA A 162 42.48 -15.82 -6.97
N ILE A 163 41.73 -16.18 -5.93
CA ILE A 163 41.60 -15.36 -4.71
C ILE A 163 42.91 -15.22 -3.90
N PRO A 164 43.63 -16.30 -3.54
CA PRO A 164 44.86 -16.16 -2.76
C PRO A 164 45.92 -15.27 -3.43
N PRO A 165 46.25 -15.42 -4.74
CA PRO A 165 47.17 -14.51 -5.41
C PRO A 165 46.74 -13.04 -5.40
N ILE A 166 45.43 -12.75 -5.44
CA ILE A 166 44.90 -11.38 -5.36
C ILE A 166 45.02 -10.84 -3.92
N LEU A 167 44.83 -11.67 -2.91
CA LEU A 167 45.00 -11.27 -1.50
C LEU A 167 46.45 -10.95 -1.17
N ASP A 168 47.42 -11.71 -1.71
CA ASP A 168 48.85 -11.44 -1.51
C ASP A 168 49.25 -10.03 -2.03
N LEU A 169 48.56 -9.51 -3.04
CA LEU A 169 48.79 -8.15 -3.56
C LEU A 169 48.42 -7.04 -2.56
N LEU A 170 47.60 -7.34 -1.55
CA LEU A 170 47.27 -6.39 -0.48
C LEU A 170 48.49 -6.08 0.40
N GLU A 171 49.51 -6.95 0.40
CA GLU A 171 50.76 -6.71 1.14
C GLU A 171 51.83 -5.98 0.30
N SER A 172 51.50 -5.55 -0.92
CA SER A 172 52.43 -4.85 -1.81
C SER A 172 52.85 -3.50 -1.24
N GLU A 173 54.13 -3.13 -1.42
CA GLU A 173 54.66 -1.81 -1.05
C GLU A 173 54.11 -0.67 -1.93
N TYR A 174 53.41 -1.00 -3.02
CA TYR A 174 52.87 -0.06 -3.99
C TYR A 174 51.35 0.12 -3.82
N PRO A 175 50.87 1.30 -3.39
CA PRO A 175 49.45 1.54 -3.12
C PRO A 175 48.53 1.29 -4.33
N ILE A 176 49.00 1.55 -5.55
CA ILE A 176 48.21 1.32 -6.77
C ILE A 176 47.88 -0.16 -6.97
N ILE A 177 48.79 -1.07 -6.58
CA ILE A 177 48.58 -2.52 -6.67
C ILE A 177 47.54 -2.95 -5.64
N GLN A 178 47.66 -2.46 -4.40
CA GLN A 178 46.68 -2.73 -3.33
C GLN A 178 45.28 -2.23 -3.73
N LEU A 179 45.19 -1.02 -4.30
CA LEU A 179 43.93 -0.44 -4.77
C LEU A 179 43.27 -1.29 -5.87
N LEU A 180 44.04 -1.71 -6.88
CA LEU A 180 43.53 -2.55 -7.98
C LEU A 180 43.11 -3.94 -7.47
N ALA A 181 43.84 -4.51 -6.52
CA ALA A 181 43.46 -5.76 -5.87
C ALA A 181 42.13 -5.61 -5.12
N LEU A 182 41.97 -4.58 -4.29
CA LEU A 182 40.71 -4.31 -3.59
C LEU A 182 39.54 -4.06 -4.55
N LYS A 183 39.75 -3.29 -5.63
CA LYS A 183 38.72 -3.07 -6.66
C LYS A 183 38.32 -4.36 -7.38
N THR A 184 39.27 -5.25 -7.62
CA THR A 184 39.00 -6.58 -8.20
C THR A 184 38.17 -7.42 -7.23
N LEU A 185 38.57 -7.46 -5.95
CA LEU A 185 37.85 -8.16 -4.89
C LEU A 185 36.43 -7.61 -4.71
N ASP A 186 36.23 -6.30 -4.77
CA ASP A 186 34.91 -5.67 -4.62
C ASP A 186 33.94 -6.12 -5.71
N VAL A 187 34.40 -6.20 -6.96
CA VAL A 187 33.59 -6.67 -8.08
C VAL A 187 33.20 -8.13 -7.89
N VAL A 188 34.17 -9.01 -7.62
CA VAL A 188 33.91 -10.46 -7.55
C VAL A 188 33.12 -10.86 -6.31
N THR A 189 33.26 -10.14 -5.18
CA THR A 189 32.53 -10.43 -3.93
C THR A 189 31.03 -10.12 -3.98
N ASN A 190 30.54 -9.51 -5.07
CA ASN A 190 29.09 -9.47 -5.33
C ASN A 190 28.49 -10.87 -5.55
N GLU A 191 29.31 -11.85 -5.93
CA GLU A 191 28.91 -13.26 -6.09
C GLU A 191 29.19 -14.09 -4.83
N LYS A 192 28.29 -15.03 -4.54
CA LYS A 192 28.29 -15.80 -3.28
C LYS A 192 29.52 -16.69 -3.17
N GLU A 193 29.92 -17.27 -4.28
CA GLU A 193 31.03 -18.21 -4.42
C GLU A 193 32.36 -17.54 -4.04
N PHE A 194 32.57 -16.30 -4.48
CA PHE A 194 33.76 -15.54 -4.12
C PHE A 194 33.79 -15.14 -2.65
N ARG A 195 32.65 -14.80 -2.04
CA ARG A 195 32.58 -14.56 -0.59
C ARG A 195 33.01 -15.79 0.21
N ALA A 196 32.58 -16.98 -0.20
CA ALA A 196 33.00 -18.23 0.42
C ALA A 196 34.51 -18.47 0.26
N MET A 197 35.07 -18.25 -0.94
CA MET A 197 36.52 -18.39 -1.16
C MET A 197 37.35 -17.40 -0.33
N LEU A 198 36.91 -16.14 -0.19
CA LEU A 198 37.59 -15.14 0.65
C LEU A 198 37.59 -15.55 2.13
N ARG A 199 36.47 -16.06 2.60
CA ARG A 199 36.32 -16.57 3.97
C ARG A 199 37.29 -17.72 4.24
N ASP A 200 37.41 -18.66 3.31
CA ASP A 200 38.30 -19.82 3.43
C ASP A 200 39.79 -19.41 3.32
N SER A 201 40.08 -18.25 2.71
CA SER A 201 41.43 -17.71 2.50
C SER A 201 41.89 -16.71 3.57
N GLN A 202 41.20 -16.59 4.71
CA GLN A 202 41.52 -15.61 5.78
C GLN A 202 41.59 -14.15 5.28
N ALA A 203 40.79 -13.80 4.25
CA ALA A 203 40.80 -12.47 3.65
C ALA A 203 40.39 -11.36 4.65
N LEU A 204 39.54 -11.69 5.62
CA LEU A 204 39.04 -10.73 6.60
C LEU A 204 40.17 -10.14 7.46
N ASP A 205 41.16 -10.95 7.86
CA ASP A 205 42.28 -10.48 8.67
C ASP A 205 43.13 -9.45 7.91
N HIS A 206 43.31 -9.65 6.60
CA HIS A 206 44.01 -8.71 5.72
C HIS A 206 43.23 -7.40 5.60
N LEU A 207 41.91 -7.47 5.39
CA LEU A 207 41.06 -6.29 5.27
C LEU A 207 41.03 -5.48 6.58
N ILE A 208 40.96 -6.15 7.73
CA ILE A 208 41.02 -5.50 9.05
C ILE A 208 42.37 -4.81 9.25
N LYS A 209 43.47 -5.48 8.92
CA LYS A 209 44.83 -4.90 8.98
C LYS A 209 44.93 -3.62 8.15
N ILE A 210 44.32 -3.57 6.97
CA ILE A 210 44.25 -2.35 6.15
C ILE A 210 43.46 -1.25 6.89
N LEU A 211 42.28 -1.56 7.42
CA LEU A 211 41.45 -0.58 8.15
C LEU A 211 42.11 -0.07 9.45
N GLU A 212 42.94 -0.88 10.12
CA GLU A 212 43.68 -0.49 11.33
C GLU A 212 44.91 0.39 11.02
N THR A 213 45.45 0.31 9.80
CA THR A 213 46.64 1.04 9.38
C THR A 213 46.27 2.44 8.91
N LYS A 214 46.66 3.47 9.67
CA LYS A 214 46.28 4.87 9.39
C LYS A 214 46.88 5.41 8.09
N GLU A 215 48.05 4.91 7.71
CA GLU A 215 48.78 5.26 6.50
C GLU A 215 48.09 4.78 5.22
N LEU A 216 47.13 3.85 5.33
CA LEU A 216 46.36 3.29 4.21
C LEU A 216 44.96 3.89 4.09
N ASN A 217 44.77 5.12 4.58
CA ASN A 217 43.49 5.83 4.56
C ASN A 217 42.83 5.88 3.16
N ASP A 218 43.63 6.00 2.10
CA ASP A 218 43.16 6.01 0.71
C ASP A 218 42.57 4.67 0.25
N LEU A 219 42.83 3.57 0.97
CA LEU A 219 42.34 2.23 0.68
C LEU A 219 41.19 1.79 1.59
N HIS A 220 40.93 2.53 2.67
CA HIS A 220 39.92 2.16 3.67
C HIS A 220 38.53 2.06 3.05
N MET A 221 38.23 2.88 2.04
CA MET A 221 36.94 2.87 1.37
C MET A 221 36.70 1.55 0.62
N GLU A 222 37.64 1.14 -0.22
CA GLU A 222 37.57 -0.10 -0.99
C GLU A 222 37.63 -1.32 -0.07
N ALA A 223 38.50 -1.32 0.94
CA ALA A 223 38.58 -2.41 1.92
C ALA A 223 37.26 -2.61 2.67
N LEU A 224 36.61 -1.52 3.07
CA LEU A 224 35.30 -1.57 3.72
C LEU A 224 34.19 -2.06 2.77
N SER A 225 34.27 -1.74 1.48
CA SER A 225 33.32 -2.24 0.47
C SER A 225 33.44 -3.76 0.29
N VAL A 226 34.66 -4.27 0.16
CA VAL A 226 34.92 -5.72 0.10
C VAL A 226 34.42 -6.41 1.36
N MET A 227 34.74 -5.87 2.54
CA MET A 227 34.22 -6.39 3.81
C MET A 227 32.68 -6.39 3.82
N ALA A 228 32.05 -5.30 3.40
CA ALA A 228 30.60 -5.17 3.36
C ALA A 228 29.92 -6.27 2.54
N ASN A 229 30.47 -6.59 1.38
CA ASN A 229 29.97 -7.69 0.56
C ASN A 229 30.14 -9.02 1.30
N CYS A 230 31.30 -9.27 1.92
CA CYS A 230 31.54 -10.48 2.71
C CYS A 230 30.58 -10.65 3.90
N LEU A 231 30.12 -9.58 4.54
CA LEU A 231 29.15 -9.64 5.65
C LEU A 231 27.74 -10.11 5.21
N GLU A 232 27.44 -10.12 3.91
CA GLU A 232 26.20 -10.71 3.40
C GLU A 232 26.18 -12.25 3.52
N ASP A 233 27.36 -12.88 3.62
CA ASP A 233 27.47 -14.30 3.82
C ASP A 233 27.30 -14.68 5.30
N LYS A 234 26.27 -15.50 5.58
CA LYS A 234 25.93 -15.94 6.93
C LYS A 234 27.06 -16.71 7.61
N GLU A 235 27.76 -17.56 6.87
CA GLU A 235 28.88 -18.35 7.40
C GLU A 235 30.05 -17.44 7.77
N THR A 236 30.34 -16.42 6.94
CA THR A 236 31.30 -15.36 7.24
C THR A 236 30.93 -14.63 8.53
N MET A 237 29.67 -14.24 8.69
CA MET A 237 29.20 -13.55 9.90
C MET A 237 29.32 -14.38 11.18
N VAL A 238 29.13 -15.70 11.10
CA VAL A 238 29.32 -16.61 12.25
C VAL A 238 30.81 -16.77 12.61
N LEU A 239 31.69 -16.74 11.61
CA LEU A 239 33.13 -16.89 11.79
C LEU A 239 33.82 -15.60 12.23
N ILE A 240 33.25 -14.44 11.91
CA ILE A 240 33.70 -13.14 12.41
C ILE A 240 33.59 -13.16 13.93
N GLN A 241 34.74 -13.11 14.60
CA GLN A 241 34.79 -12.96 16.05
C GLN A 241 34.04 -11.67 16.44
N GLU A 242 33.31 -11.68 17.57
CA GLU A 242 32.63 -10.49 18.11
C GLU A 242 33.54 -9.25 18.11
N THR A 243 34.83 -9.47 18.39
CA THR A 243 35.89 -8.44 18.38
C THR A 243 36.05 -7.74 17.03
N VAL A 244 35.95 -8.46 15.91
CA VAL A 244 36.12 -7.92 14.56
C VAL A 244 34.94 -7.05 14.16
N LEU A 245 33.71 -7.51 14.41
CA LEU A 245 32.51 -6.74 14.10
C LEU A 245 32.48 -5.46 14.94
N LYS A 246 32.78 -5.57 16.24
CA LYS A 246 32.87 -4.42 17.15
C LYS A 246 33.94 -3.42 16.72
N LYS A 247 35.10 -3.89 16.24
CA LYS A 247 36.15 -3.02 15.69
C LYS A 247 35.65 -2.27 14.45
N LEU A 248 35.00 -2.94 13.51
CA LEU A 248 34.45 -2.29 12.31
C LEU A 248 33.42 -1.21 12.66
N LEU A 249 32.52 -1.49 13.62
CA LEU A 249 31.54 -0.52 14.10
C LEU A 249 32.22 0.67 14.78
N SER A 250 33.24 0.42 15.61
CA SER A 250 34.01 1.49 16.26
C SER A 250 34.81 2.34 15.27
N PHE A 251 35.32 1.73 14.19
CA PHE A 251 36.02 2.43 13.12
C PHE A 251 35.07 3.36 12.36
N ALA A 252 33.88 2.86 12.03
CA ALA A 252 32.84 3.66 11.40
C ALA A 252 32.40 4.84 12.28
N GLU A 253 32.16 4.60 13.58
CA GLU A 253 31.73 5.64 14.52
C GLU A 253 32.78 6.74 14.72
N ASN A 254 34.06 6.38 14.80
CA ASN A 254 35.15 7.33 15.07
C ASN A 254 35.76 7.96 13.80
N SER A 255 35.37 7.52 12.61
CA SER A 255 35.90 8.05 11.36
C SER A 255 35.40 9.47 11.12
N THR A 256 36.31 10.37 10.75
CA THR A 256 35.97 11.73 10.29
C THR A 256 35.60 11.78 8.81
N ASN A 257 35.78 10.68 8.07
CA ASN A 257 35.46 10.59 6.65
C ASN A 257 34.01 10.12 6.46
N PRO A 258 33.11 10.96 5.89
CA PRO A 258 31.72 10.58 5.68
C PRO A 258 31.52 9.38 4.76
N ASP A 259 32.41 9.16 3.77
CA ASP A 259 32.28 8.03 2.86
C ASP A 259 32.53 6.69 3.57
N ILE A 260 33.43 6.68 4.56
CA ILE A 260 33.65 5.50 5.42
C ILE A 260 32.41 5.23 6.27
N GLN A 261 31.88 6.26 6.94
CA GLN A 261 30.66 6.16 7.75
C GLN A 261 29.47 5.63 6.94
N LYS A 262 29.26 6.22 5.75
CA LYS A 262 28.22 5.84 4.80
C LYS A 262 28.39 4.39 4.32
N ASN A 263 29.59 3.98 3.93
CA ASN A 263 29.84 2.62 3.45
C ASN A 263 29.67 1.58 4.58
N ALA A 264 30.05 1.91 5.82
CA ALA A 264 29.80 1.05 6.96
C ALA A 264 28.29 0.86 7.22
N ALA A 265 27.50 1.93 7.21
CA ALA A 265 26.05 1.83 7.36
C ALA A 265 25.39 1.05 6.19
N LYS A 266 25.90 1.19 4.96
CA LYS A 266 25.48 0.36 3.82
C LYS A 266 25.82 -1.12 4.03
N ALA A 267 26.98 -1.42 4.58
CA ALA A 267 27.38 -2.78 4.93
C ALA A 267 26.39 -3.41 5.92
N VAL A 268 26.04 -2.68 6.98
CA VAL A 268 25.03 -3.11 7.95
C VAL A 268 23.68 -3.33 7.25
N THR A 269 23.26 -2.42 6.37
CA THR A 269 21.98 -2.55 5.63
C THR A 269 21.93 -3.85 4.80
N LYS A 270 23.00 -4.15 4.05
CA LYS A 270 23.12 -5.35 3.22
C LYS A 270 23.11 -6.62 4.07
N ALA A 271 23.96 -6.67 5.10
CA ALA A 271 24.08 -7.83 5.98
C ALA A 271 22.80 -8.06 6.83
N ALA A 272 22.09 -7.00 7.18
CA ALA A 272 20.83 -7.06 7.94
C ALA A 272 19.66 -7.64 7.14
N CYS A 273 19.83 -8.01 5.85
CA CYS A 273 18.83 -8.81 5.12
C CYS A 273 18.61 -10.19 5.78
N ASP A 274 19.63 -10.77 6.43
CA ASP A 274 19.52 -12.05 7.13
C ASP A 274 19.07 -11.86 8.60
N PRO A 275 18.07 -12.62 9.10
CA PRO A 275 17.59 -12.51 10.47
C PRO A 275 18.61 -12.84 11.56
N GLU A 276 19.55 -13.77 11.33
CA GLU A 276 20.59 -14.11 12.30
C GLU A 276 21.64 -13.01 12.38
N ASN A 277 22.02 -12.42 11.24
CA ASN A 277 22.91 -11.25 11.21
C ASN A 277 22.34 -10.09 12.03
N ARG A 278 21.02 -9.83 11.95
CA ARG A 278 20.37 -8.81 12.79
C ARG A 278 20.50 -9.08 14.28
N LYS A 279 20.46 -10.35 14.72
CA LYS A 279 20.66 -10.70 16.14
C LYS A 279 22.11 -10.45 16.56
N LEU A 280 23.07 -10.86 15.75
CA LEU A 280 24.49 -10.63 16.03
C LEU A 280 24.81 -9.13 16.10
N PHE A 281 24.28 -8.35 15.17
CA PHE A 281 24.40 -6.89 15.19
C PHE A 281 23.81 -6.26 16.47
N HIS A 282 22.67 -6.75 16.93
CA HIS A 282 22.05 -6.31 18.18
C HIS A 282 22.93 -6.64 19.40
N GLU A 283 23.50 -7.84 19.44
CA GLU A 283 24.44 -8.25 20.51
C GLU A 283 25.70 -7.37 20.55
N GLN A 284 26.10 -6.82 19.41
CA GLN A 284 27.21 -5.86 19.30
C GLN A 284 26.79 -4.39 19.41
N GLU A 285 25.55 -4.10 19.80
CA GLU A 285 25.00 -2.74 19.98
C GLU A 285 25.14 -1.84 18.74
N VAL A 286 24.96 -2.40 17.53
CA VAL A 286 25.04 -1.64 16.27
C VAL A 286 24.12 -0.42 16.28
N GLU A 287 23.02 -0.49 17.01
CA GLU A 287 22.02 0.56 17.09
C GLU A 287 22.59 1.86 17.66
N LYS A 288 23.55 1.78 18.60
CA LYS A 288 24.24 2.97 19.13
C LYS A 288 25.04 3.67 18.03
N CYS A 289 25.85 2.90 17.30
CA CYS A 289 26.63 3.40 16.17
C CYS A 289 25.71 4.05 15.14
N LEU A 290 24.61 3.38 14.76
CA LEU A 290 23.66 3.93 13.77
C LEU A 290 22.99 5.23 14.23
N ILE A 291 22.67 5.37 15.52
CA ILE A 291 22.15 6.62 16.09
C ILE A 291 23.20 7.73 15.99
N THR A 292 24.46 7.47 16.38
CA THR A 292 25.55 8.44 16.23
C THR A 292 25.71 8.89 14.77
N LEU A 293 25.58 7.97 13.81
CA LEU A 293 25.68 8.30 12.38
C LEU A 293 24.52 9.16 11.85
N LEU A 294 23.34 9.16 12.50
CA LEU A 294 22.24 10.08 12.15
C LEU A 294 22.57 11.54 12.50
N GLU A 295 23.47 11.77 13.46
CA GLU A 295 23.91 13.11 13.89
C GLU A 295 25.01 13.69 12.98
N SER A 296 25.55 12.91 12.05
CA SER A 296 26.57 13.37 11.09
C SER A 296 26.08 14.58 10.30
N GLU A 297 26.96 15.51 9.93
CA GLU A 297 26.60 16.64 9.07
C GLU A 297 26.33 16.19 7.62
N ASN A 298 26.91 15.06 7.20
CA ASN A 298 26.81 14.56 5.84
C ASN A 298 25.48 13.84 5.56
N ASP A 299 24.74 14.31 4.56
CA ASP A 299 23.45 13.73 4.19
C ASP A 299 23.56 12.28 3.69
N GLY A 300 24.63 11.92 2.99
CA GLY A 300 24.88 10.55 2.55
C GLY A 300 25.02 9.58 3.71
N THR A 301 25.68 9.99 4.81
CA THR A 301 25.76 9.23 6.06
C THR A 301 24.40 9.08 6.71
N LYS A 302 23.62 10.17 6.85
CA LYS A 302 22.26 10.12 7.43
C LYS A 302 21.34 9.18 6.66
N ILE A 303 21.41 9.21 5.32
CA ILE A 303 20.63 8.33 4.43
C ILE A 303 21.00 6.87 4.70
N ALA A 304 22.29 6.53 4.67
CA ALA A 304 22.76 5.16 4.88
C ALA A 304 22.43 4.65 6.30
N ALA A 305 22.60 5.49 7.32
CA ALA A 305 22.23 5.16 8.70
C ALA A 305 20.72 4.91 8.84
N SER A 306 19.88 5.77 8.26
CA SER A 306 18.42 5.57 8.26
C SER A 306 18.00 4.28 7.55
N GLN A 307 18.65 3.93 6.44
CA GLN A 307 18.42 2.66 5.72
C GLN A 307 18.83 1.45 6.56
N ALA A 308 19.97 1.53 7.26
CA ALA A 308 20.42 0.47 8.17
C ALA A 308 19.44 0.28 9.34
N ILE A 309 18.97 1.37 9.94
CA ILE A 309 17.96 1.33 11.01
C ILE A 309 16.66 0.70 10.51
N SER A 310 16.24 1.05 9.29
CA SER A 310 15.08 0.43 8.64
C SER A 310 15.24 -1.09 8.53
N ALA A 311 16.40 -1.58 8.06
CA ALA A 311 16.67 -3.02 7.96
C ALA A 311 16.72 -3.71 9.33
N MET A 312 17.36 -3.08 10.32
CA MET A 312 17.44 -3.60 11.69
C MET A 312 16.08 -3.65 12.39
N SER A 313 15.10 -2.85 11.98
CA SER A 313 13.77 -2.79 12.60
C SER A 313 12.94 -4.08 12.45
N GLU A 314 13.34 -5.02 11.59
CA GLU A 314 12.74 -6.36 11.54
C GLU A 314 13.08 -7.21 12.78
N ASN A 315 14.15 -6.87 13.51
CA ASN A 315 14.45 -7.45 14.81
C ASN A 315 13.68 -6.70 15.92
N SER A 316 12.90 -7.43 16.72
CA SER A 316 12.06 -6.84 17.78
C SER A 316 12.86 -6.09 18.85
N SER A 317 14.04 -6.60 19.25
CA SER A 317 14.89 -5.99 20.26
C SER A 317 15.53 -4.70 19.73
N SER A 318 16.09 -4.73 18.52
CA SER A 318 16.61 -3.53 17.84
C SER A 318 15.53 -2.48 17.64
N LYS A 319 14.33 -2.91 17.21
CA LYS A 319 13.18 -2.02 17.06
C LYS A 319 12.84 -1.31 18.38
N GLN A 320 12.89 -1.99 19.52
CA GLN A 320 12.67 -1.37 20.83
C GLN A 320 13.84 -0.46 21.26
N PHE A 321 15.08 -0.79 20.87
CA PHE A 321 16.26 0.00 21.20
C PHE A 321 16.17 1.44 20.68
N PHE A 322 15.70 1.62 19.45
CA PHE A 322 15.59 2.95 18.81
C PHE A 322 14.54 3.88 19.44
N ASN A 323 13.74 3.42 20.40
CA ASN A 323 12.64 4.18 21.00
C ASN A 323 13.08 5.54 21.58
N ASN A 324 14.18 5.56 22.35
CA ASN A 324 14.55 6.73 23.15
C ASN A 324 15.33 7.81 22.39
N GLN A 325 16.20 7.42 21.45
CA GLN A 325 17.10 8.36 20.76
C GLN A 325 16.96 8.30 19.23
N GLY A 326 16.88 7.09 18.66
CA GLY A 326 16.74 6.92 17.21
C GLY A 326 15.46 7.53 16.64
N ILE A 327 14.29 7.26 17.24
CA ILE A 327 13.00 7.79 16.77
C ILE A 327 12.96 9.33 16.83
N PRO A 328 13.30 10.00 17.96
CA PRO A 328 13.34 11.46 18.00
C PRO A 328 14.24 12.07 16.91
N GLN A 329 15.41 11.50 16.66
CA GLN A 329 16.31 11.99 15.60
C GLN A 329 15.74 11.79 14.21
N LEU A 330 15.13 10.63 13.92
CA LEU A 330 14.48 10.39 12.64
C LEU A 330 13.31 11.37 12.41
N ILE A 331 12.56 11.74 13.45
CA ILE A 331 11.53 12.78 13.37
C ILE A 331 12.12 14.15 13.04
N GLN A 332 13.28 14.51 13.63
CA GLN A 332 14.01 15.72 13.27
C GLN A 332 14.45 15.71 11.80
N LEU A 333 14.93 14.57 11.30
CA LEU A 333 15.36 14.42 9.89
C LEU A 333 14.22 14.57 8.88
N LEU A 334 12.95 14.41 9.27
CA LEU A 334 11.81 14.74 8.41
C LEU A 334 11.75 16.24 8.04
N LYS A 335 12.42 17.10 8.82
CA LYS A 335 12.51 18.55 8.58
C LYS A 335 13.76 18.95 7.76
N SER A 336 14.54 17.98 7.27
CA SER A 336 15.73 18.25 6.45
C SER A 336 15.38 18.88 5.10
N ASP A 337 16.22 19.80 4.62
CA ASP A 337 16.13 20.35 3.27
C ASP A 337 16.43 19.29 2.18
N ASN A 338 17.16 18.22 2.54
CA ASN A 338 17.49 17.15 1.63
C ASN A 338 16.33 16.14 1.53
N GLU A 339 15.76 16.01 0.33
CA GLU A 339 14.62 15.13 0.09
C GLU A 339 14.93 13.63 0.26
N GLU A 340 16.17 13.20 0.00
CA GLU A 340 16.60 11.80 0.17
C GLU A 340 16.75 11.44 1.65
N VAL A 341 17.25 12.38 2.46
CA VAL A 341 17.30 12.22 3.92
C VAL A 341 15.89 12.06 4.49
N ARG A 342 14.95 12.91 4.06
CA ARG A 342 13.53 12.80 4.47
C ARG A 342 12.92 11.46 4.07
N GLU A 343 13.22 10.96 2.87
CA GLU A 343 12.72 9.67 2.38
C GLU A 343 13.24 8.51 3.24
N ALA A 344 14.54 8.48 3.50
CA ALA A 344 15.18 7.43 4.29
C ALA A 344 14.68 7.46 5.74
N ALA A 345 14.55 8.65 6.34
CA ALA A 345 14.02 8.80 7.69
C ALA A 345 12.55 8.36 7.80
N ALA A 346 11.70 8.76 6.85
CA ALA A 346 10.30 8.35 6.82
C ALA A 346 10.15 6.83 6.65
N LEU A 347 11.00 6.19 5.83
CA LEU A 347 11.00 4.74 5.66
C LEU A 347 11.38 4.03 6.97
N ALA A 348 12.44 4.48 7.64
CA ALA A 348 12.85 3.93 8.93
C ALA A 348 11.74 4.04 9.97
N LEU A 349 11.08 5.20 10.07
CA LEU A 349 9.95 5.42 10.98
C LEU A 349 8.76 4.51 10.65
N ALA A 350 8.41 4.33 9.37
CA ALA A 350 7.32 3.46 8.96
C ALA A 350 7.57 2.02 9.43
N ASN A 351 8.80 1.53 9.28
CA ASN A 351 9.14 0.17 9.69
C ASN A 351 9.27 0.03 11.21
N LEU A 352 9.87 1.02 11.90
CA LEU A 352 10.00 1.04 13.36
C LEU A 352 8.65 1.07 14.08
N THR A 353 7.64 1.77 13.53
CA THR A 353 6.30 1.87 14.12
C THR A 353 5.37 0.71 13.77
N THR A 354 5.71 -0.09 12.74
CA THR A 354 4.90 -1.23 12.32
C THR A 354 4.80 -2.27 13.42
N CYS A 355 3.55 -2.53 13.85
CA CYS A 355 3.20 -3.44 14.95
C CYS A 355 3.95 -3.17 16.27
N ASN A 356 4.34 -1.91 16.55
CA ASN A 356 5.05 -1.56 17.77
C ASN A 356 4.48 -0.28 18.41
N HIS A 357 3.66 -0.49 19.45
CA HIS A 357 2.99 0.59 20.16
C HIS A 357 3.95 1.51 20.91
N ALA A 358 5.03 0.98 21.48
CA ALA A 358 6.00 1.78 22.21
C ALA A 358 6.70 2.79 21.29
N ASN A 359 7.08 2.36 20.09
CA ASN A 359 7.70 3.21 19.08
C ASN A 359 6.75 4.25 18.49
N ALA A 360 5.49 3.87 18.24
CA ALA A 360 4.47 4.83 17.83
C ALA A 360 4.23 5.92 18.90
N ASN A 361 4.24 5.55 20.19
CA ASN A 361 4.17 6.52 21.29
C ASN A 361 5.42 7.40 21.38
N ALA A 362 6.60 6.85 21.11
CA ALA A 362 7.85 7.60 21.07
C ALA A 362 7.84 8.66 19.96
N ALA A 363 7.38 8.28 18.76
CA ALA A 363 7.21 9.20 17.64
C ALA A 363 6.23 10.34 17.99
N ALA A 364 5.12 10.03 18.68
CA ALA A 364 4.19 11.05 19.15
C ALA A 364 4.82 12.01 20.17
N LYS A 365 5.59 11.49 21.14
CA LYS A 365 6.28 12.28 22.16
C LYS A 365 7.37 13.19 21.60
N ALA A 366 7.93 12.85 20.45
CA ALA A 366 8.94 13.65 19.74
C ALA A 366 8.32 14.67 18.77
N ASP A 367 7.08 15.11 19.02
CA ASP A 367 6.31 16.02 18.14
C ASP A 367 6.15 15.49 16.70
N GLY A 368 6.15 14.17 16.54
CA GLY A 368 6.12 13.52 15.24
C GLY A 368 4.79 13.66 14.50
N ILE A 369 3.67 13.83 15.20
CA ILE A 369 2.33 13.94 14.57
C ILE A 369 2.30 15.13 13.61
N GLU A 370 2.68 16.32 14.08
CA GLU A 370 2.70 17.55 13.28
C GLU A 370 3.72 17.44 12.13
N ALA A 371 4.93 16.93 12.42
CA ALA A 371 5.96 16.75 11.41
C ALA A 371 5.52 15.81 10.27
N LEU A 372 4.86 14.69 10.60
CA LEU A 372 4.34 13.73 9.64
C LEU A 372 3.18 14.31 8.83
N ILE A 373 2.27 15.07 9.45
CA ILE A 373 1.16 15.74 8.76
C ILE A 373 1.69 16.75 7.74
N ASN A 374 2.67 17.58 8.12
CA ASN A 374 3.31 18.52 7.21
C ASN A 374 4.00 17.79 6.03
N THR A 375 4.58 16.62 6.31
CA THR A 375 5.24 15.77 5.32
C THR A 375 4.28 15.20 4.25
N LEU A 376 2.98 15.10 4.54
CA LEU A 376 1.97 14.65 3.56
C LEU A 376 1.83 15.62 2.36
N SER A 377 2.28 16.87 2.50
CA SER A 377 2.27 17.88 1.44
C SER A 377 3.55 17.88 0.60
N SER A 378 4.46 16.91 0.80
CA SER A 378 5.72 16.79 0.05
C SER A 378 5.50 16.44 -1.43
N GLY A 379 6.37 16.95 -2.32
CA GLY A 379 6.38 16.58 -3.74
C GLY A 379 6.88 15.16 -4.02
N ARG A 380 7.53 14.50 -3.05
CA ARG A 380 8.04 13.13 -3.21
C ARG A 380 7.04 12.08 -2.75
N ASN A 381 6.56 11.29 -3.69
CA ASN A 381 5.60 10.21 -3.45
C ASN A 381 6.00 9.22 -2.35
N LYS A 382 7.28 8.81 -2.29
CA LYS A 382 7.73 7.83 -1.29
C LYS A 382 7.68 8.40 0.14
N VAL A 383 8.09 9.66 0.30
CA VAL A 383 8.02 10.40 1.57
C VAL A 383 6.58 10.49 2.06
N VAL A 384 5.65 10.88 1.18
CA VAL A 384 4.21 10.97 1.50
C VAL A 384 3.62 9.60 1.88
N ALA A 385 3.93 8.54 1.12
CA ALA A 385 3.45 7.19 1.39
C ALA A 385 3.96 6.64 2.74
N ASN A 386 5.23 6.90 3.06
CA ASN A 386 5.82 6.50 4.34
C ASN A 386 5.23 7.29 5.50
N ALA A 387 5.05 8.60 5.37
CA ALA A 387 4.41 9.44 6.40
C ALA A 387 2.96 8.98 6.68
N ALA A 388 2.17 8.72 5.64
CA ALA A 388 0.83 8.16 5.78
C ALA A 388 0.85 6.78 6.49
N THR A 389 1.86 5.96 6.21
CA THR A 389 2.04 4.66 6.87
C THR A 389 2.35 4.81 8.37
N VAL A 390 3.21 5.75 8.75
CA VAL A 390 3.50 6.04 10.17
C VAL A 390 2.24 6.52 10.89
N LEU A 391 1.49 7.46 10.30
CA LEU A 391 0.24 7.96 10.87
C LEU A 391 -0.81 6.86 11.01
N MET A 392 -0.93 5.97 10.03
CA MET A 392 -1.78 4.77 10.10
C MET A 392 -1.34 3.85 11.25
N ASN A 393 -0.05 3.55 11.38
CA ASN A 393 0.48 2.71 12.47
C ASN A 393 0.17 3.32 13.85
N MET A 394 0.32 4.64 13.99
CA MET A 394 -0.02 5.36 15.22
C MET A 394 -1.52 5.31 15.52
N ALA A 395 -2.37 5.49 14.50
CA ALA A 395 -3.83 5.51 14.64
C ALA A 395 -4.44 4.15 15.05
N THR A 396 -3.67 3.06 15.00
CA THR A 396 -4.10 1.77 15.58
C THR A 396 -4.34 1.84 17.10
N GLN A 397 -3.75 2.83 17.77
CA GLN A 397 -3.94 3.10 19.20
C GLN A 397 -4.94 4.24 19.39
N GLU A 398 -5.99 4.00 20.18
CA GLU A 398 -7.04 5.00 20.44
C GLU A 398 -6.49 6.35 20.99
N PRO A 399 -5.57 6.41 21.97
CA PRO A 399 -5.05 7.69 22.46
C PRO A 399 -4.31 8.51 21.38
N LEU A 400 -3.50 7.83 20.55
CA LEU A 400 -2.77 8.49 19.47
C LEU A 400 -3.72 8.88 18.32
N ARG A 401 -4.71 8.06 18.02
CA ARG A 401 -5.76 8.37 17.04
C ARG A 401 -6.50 9.65 17.40
N LEU A 402 -6.90 9.81 18.67
CA LEU A 402 -7.53 11.04 19.15
C LEU A 402 -6.60 12.26 19.06
N SER A 403 -5.30 12.09 19.34
CA SER A 403 -4.30 13.15 19.20
C SER A 403 -4.07 13.54 17.73
N ILE A 404 -3.99 12.57 16.81
CA ILE A 404 -3.87 12.84 15.37
C ILE A 404 -5.09 13.63 14.86
N GLN A 405 -6.28 13.33 15.35
CA GLN A 405 -7.52 14.03 15.00
C GLN A 405 -7.58 15.50 15.47
N THR A 406 -6.69 15.97 16.35
CA THR A 406 -6.64 17.41 16.72
C THR A 406 -5.86 18.27 15.73
N HIS A 407 -5.28 17.68 14.68
CA HIS A 407 -4.35 18.34 13.76
C HIS A 407 -4.87 18.41 12.31
N ASP A 408 -6.19 18.47 12.11
CA ASP A 408 -6.86 18.57 10.79
C ASP A 408 -6.39 17.52 9.76
N ILE A 409 -6.08 16.32 10.24
CA ILE A 409 -5.50 15.22 9.46
C ILE A 409 -6.36 14.86 8.24
N MET A 410 -7.70 14.95 8.34
CA MET A 410 -8.58 14.57 7.23
C MET A 410 -8.43 15.55 6.06
N HIS A 411 -8.20 16.82 6.34
CA HIS A 411 -7.88 17.81 5.31
C HIS A 411 -6.52 17.55 4.67
N ALA A 412 -5.48 17.26 5.48
CA ALA A 412 -4.15 16.95 4.99
C ALA A 412 -4.09 15.70 4.09
N LEU A 413 -4.91 14.68 4.38
CA LEU A 413 -4.98 13.44 3.58
C LEU A 413 -5.70 13.60 2.23
N ARG A 414 -6.45 14.69 2.01
CA ARG A 414 -7.18 14.93 0.75
C ARG A 414 -6.24 14.99 -0.46
N GLY A 415 -5.11 15.68 -0.35
CA GLY A 415 -4.10 15.76 -1.42
C GLY A 415 -3.56 14.38 -1.81
N PRO A 416 -3.03 13.59 -0.86
CA PRO A 416 -2.59 12.22 -1.09
C PRO A 416 -3.63 11.28 -1.71
N LEU A 417 -4.92 11.38 -1.34
CA LEU A 417 -6.00 10.59 -1.96
C LEU A 417 -6.14 10.87 -3.47
N CYS A 418 -5.91 12.12 -3.89
CA CYS A 418 -5.96 12.55 -5.28
C CYS A 418 -4.63 12.36 -6.06
N SER A 419 -3.60 11.76 -5.45
CA SER A 419 -2.30 11.59 -6.10
C SER A 419 -2.36 10.69 -7.33
N ALA A 420 -1.54 10.97 -8.35
CA ALA A 420 -1.37 10.06 -9.49
C ALA A 420 -0.67 8.75 -9.09
N ASN A 421 0.09 8.74 -7.98
CA ASN A 421 0.87 7.60 -7.53
C ASN A 421 0.02 6.60 -6.74
N LYS A 422 -0.04 5.35 -7.21
CA LYS A 422 -0.88 4.30 -6.61
C LYS A 422 -0.44 3.89 -5.21
N VAL A 423 0.85 3.97 -4.89
CA VAL A 423 1.36 3.68 -3.54
C VAL A 423 0.89 4.76 -2.56
N VAL A 424 0.96 6.04 -2.96
CA VAL A 424 0.45 7.16 -2.15
C VAL A 424 -1.05 7.01 -1.91
N GLN A 425 -1.84 6.79 -2.96
CA GLN A 425 -3.29 6.57 -2.84
C GLN A 425 -3.59 5.41 -1.87
N SER A 426 -2.89 4.29 -2.04
CA SER A 426 -3.04 3.09 -1.21
C SER A 426 -2.78 3.37 0.28
N LYS A 427 -1.64 4.00 0.61
CA LYS A 427 -1.26 4.29 2.00
C LYS A 427 -2.10 5.40 2.64
N ALA A 428 -2.45 6.45 1.90
CA ALA A 428 -3.34 7.49 2.38
C ALA A 428 -4.75 6.94 2.70
N THR A 429 -5.26 6.06 1.85
CA THR A 429 -6.57 5.42 2.06
C THR A 429 -6.57 4.51 3.29
N LEU A 430 -5.48 3.78 3.52
CA LEU A 430 -5.30 3.00 4.76
C LEU A 430 -5.26 3.89 6.00
N ALA A 431 -4.57 5.03 5.93
CA ALA A 431 -4.57 6.00 7.03
C ALA A 431 -5.99 6.49 7.34
N ILE A 432 -6.80 6.81 6.32
CA ILE A 432 -8.23 7.13 6.50
C ILE A 432 -8.98 5.99 7.19
N ALA A 433 -8.80 4.74 6.74
CA ALA A 433 -9.46 3.59 7.35
C ALA A 433 -9.10 3.42 8.84
N ALA A 434 -7.86 3.69 9.23
CA ALA A 434 -7.41 3.62 10.62
C ALA A 434 -7.95 4.78 11.48
N ILE A 435 -8.07 5.99 10.90
CA ILE A 435 -8.43 7.21 11.65
C ILE A 435 -9.95 7.41 11.74
N ALA A 436 -10.73 7.04 10.71
CA ALA A 436 -12.17 7.31 10.58
C ALA A 436 -13.08 6.42 11.45
N CYS A 437 -12.56 5.85 12.54
CA CYS A 437 -13.27 4.93 13.42
C CYS A 437 -14.33 5.61 14.30
N ASP A 438 -14.24 6.93 14.52
CA ASP A 438 -15.16 7.70 15.38
C ASP A 438 -16.09 8.62 14.58
N ALA A 439 -17.26 8.95 15.13
CA ALA A 439 -18.23 9.82 14.47
C ALA A 439 -17.69 11.24 14.17
N LYS A 440 -16.82 11.77 15.05
CA LYS A 440 -16.15 13.06 14.86
C LYS A 440 -15.22 13.03 13.65
N ALA A 441 -14.36 12.02 13.55
CA ALA A 441 -13.43 11.84 12.44
C ALA A 441 -14.17 11.66 11.09
N ARG A 442 -15.26 10.90 11.07
CA ARG A 442 -16.10 10.74 9.86
C ARG A 442 -16.79 12.05 9.47
N THR A 443 -17.22 12.84 10.43
CA THR A 443 -17.77 14.18 10.18
C THR A 443 -16.72 15.13 9.62
N GLU A 444 -15.51 15.12 10.14
CA GLU A 444 -14.39 15.91 9.61
C GLU A 444 -14.02 15.48 8.18
N LEU A 445 -13.97 14.17 7.91
CA LEU A 445 -13.73 13.64 6.56
C LEU A 445 -14.82 14.09 5.56
N ARG A 446 -16.08 14.12 6.00
CA ARG A 446 -17.20 14.62 5.21
C ARG A 446 -17.05 16.13 4.95
N ASN A 447 -16.79 16.92 5.97
CA ASN A 447 -16.68 18.37 5.88
C ASN A 447 -15.45 18.83 5.07
N SER A 448 -14.37 18.05 5.08
CA SER A 448 -13.17 18.30 4.27
C SER A 448 -13.33 17.87 2.79
N GLY A 449 -14.45 17.24 2.42
CA GLY A 449 -14.68 16.74 1.07
C GLY A 449 -13.80 15.54 0.69
N GLY A 450 -13.30 14.78 1.67
CA GLY A 450 -12.46 13.60 1.43
C GLY A 450 -13.23 12.36 0.97
N LEU A 451 -14.56 12.33 1.13
CA LEU A 451 -15.40 11.21 0.69
C LEU A 451 -15.46 11.06 -0.84
N GLU A 452 -15.43 12.16 -1.60
CA GLU A 452 -15.49 12.11 -3.07
C GLU A 452 -14.24 11.45 -3.68
N PRO A 453 -12.99 11.86 -3.33
CA PRO A 453 -11.79 11.13 -3.72
C PRO A 453 -11.84 9.66 -3.29
N LEU A 454 -12.31 9.38 -2.07
CA LEU A 454 -12.41 8.01 -1.56
C LEU A 454 -13.33 7.13 -2.42
N VAL A 455 -14.48 7.63 -2.84
CA VAL A 455 -15.41 6.91 -3.73
C VAL A 455 -14.80 6.71 -5.11
N GLU A 456 -14.06 7.69 -5.64
CA GLU A 456 -13.38 7.54 -6.93
C GLU A 456 -12.29 6.45 -6.89
N LEU A 457 -11.59 6.29 -5.76
CA LEU A 457 -10.60 5.22 -5.59
C LEU A 457 -11.18 3.80 -5.68
N LEU A 458 -12.48 3.60 -5.43
CA LEU A 458 -13.16 2.32 -5.67
C LEU A 458 -13.10 1.90 -7.16
N ARG A 459 -13.04 2.88 -8.08
CA ARG A 459 -12.90 2.65 -9.53
C ARG A 459 -11.46 2.34 -9.96
N SER A 460 -10.50 2.39 -9.04
CA SER A 460 -9.09 2.15 -9.36
C SER A 460 -8.86 0.75 -9.95
N LYS A 461 -8.06 0.71 -11.03
CA LYS A 461 -7.58 -0.53 -11.64
C LYS A 461 -6.54 -1.25 -10.76
N ASN A 462 -5.88 -0.53 -9.85
CA ASN A 462 -4.93 -1.13 -8.92
C ASN A 462 -5.68 -1.85 -7.77
N ASN A 463 -5.36 -3.12 -7.56
CA ASN A 463 -6.05 -3.97 -6.58
C ASN A 463 -5.87 -3.49 -5.14
N GLU A 464 -4.67 -3.08 -4.74
CA GLU A 464 -4.41 -2.61 -3.37
C GLU A 464 -5.20 -1.34 -3.07
N VAL A 465 -5.16 -0.35 -3.98
CA VAL A 465 -5.91 0.90 -3.84
C VAL A 465 -7.40 0.63 -3.69
N ARG A 466 -7.97 -0.23 -4.55
CA ARG A 466 -9.39 -0.57 -4.51
C ARG A 466 -9.79 -1.32 -3.24
N ASN A 467 -8.95 -2.24 -2.76
CA ASN A 467 -9.19 -2.97 -1.52
C ASN A 467 -9.17 -2.03 -0.30
N HIS A 468 -8.18 -1.14 -0.23
CA HIS A 468 -8.09 -0.16 0.85
C HIS A 468 -9.24 0.85 0.79
N ALA A 469 -9.67 1.27 -0.40
CA ALA A 469 -10.84 2.13 -0.57
C ALA A 469 -12.12 1.43 -0.10
N SER A 470 -12.29 0.15 -0.43
CA SER A 470 -13.41 -0.66 0.05
C SER A 470 -13.42 -0.74 1.58
N TRP A 471 -12.24 -0.94 2.20
CA TRP A 471 -12.12 -0.96 3.66
C TRP A 471 -12.41 0.42 4.29
N ALA A 472 -11.86 1.50 3.76
CA ALA A 472 -12.12 2.85 4.24
C ALA A 472 -13.62 3.20 4.13
N VAL A 473 -14.28 2.85 3.03
CA VAL A 473 -15.74 3.03 2.86
C VAL A 473 -16.52 2.19 3.87
N MET A 474 -16.12 0.94 4.12
CA MET A 474 -16.72 0.09 5.17
C MET A 474 -16.61 0.74 6.57
N VAL A 475 -15.48 1.37 6.89
CA VAL A 475 -15.30 2.06 8.18
C VAL A 475 -16.16 3.34 8.21
N CYS A 476 -16.17 4.12 7.13
CA CYS A 476 -16.93 5.36 7.02
C CYS A 476 -18.45 5.14 7.03
N ALA A 477 -18.93 4.02 6.49
CA ALA A 477 -20.36 3.65 6.51
C ALA A 477 -20.86 3.19 7.88
N SER A 478 -20.18 3.53 8.98
CA SER A 478 -20.60 3.18 10.35
C SER A 478 -21.63 4.13 10.94
N ASP A 479 -21.78 5.34 10.39
CA ASP A 479 -22.83 6.29 10.77
C ASP A 479 -23.68 6.68 9.56
N GLU A 480 -24.95 6.96 9.83
CA GLU A 480 -25.96 7.26 8.82
C GLU A 480 -25.64 8.52 7.98
N PRO A 481 -25.20 9.66 8.55
CA PRO A 481 -24.83 10.84 7.75
C PRO A 481 -23.73 10.55 6.73
N THR A 482 -22.68 9.84 7.13
CA THR A 482 -21.56 9.50 6.24
C THR A 482 -21.96 8.44 5.21
N ALA A 483 -22.73 7.43 5.61
CA ALA A 483 -23.26 6.42 4.69
C ALA A 483 -24.16 7.04 3.61
N THR A 484 -25.05 7.97 4.01
CA THR A 484 -25.95 8.68 3.09
C THR A 484 -25.16 9.46 2.04
N GLU A 485 -24.10 10.17 2.46
CA GLU A 485 -23.26 10.93 1.56
C GLU A 485 -22.45 10.04 0.61
N LEU A 486 -21.89 8.92 1.10
CA LEU A 486 -21.23 7.92 0.26
C LEU A 486 -22.18 7.36 -0.81
N CYS A 487 -23.43 7.07 -0.44
CA CYS A 487 -24.46 6.64 -1.38
C CYS A 487 -24.78 7.73 -2.41
N ARG A 488 -24.89 8.99 -1.99
CA ARG A 488 -25.10 10.15 -2.88
C ARG A 488 -23.98 10.29 -3.92
N LEU A 489 -22.75 9.97 -3.53
CA LEU A 489 -21.57 9.95 -4.40
C LEU A 489 -21.48 8.71 -5.31
N GLY A 490 -22.44 7.78 -5.22
CA GLY A 490 -22.51 6.59 -6.07
C GLY A 490 -21.71 5.38 -5.57
N ALA A 491 -21.29 5.36 -4.30
CA ALA A 491 -20.49 4.25 -3.77
C ALA A 491 -21.20 2.88 -3.87
N LEU A 492 -22.53 2.85 -3.69
CA LEU A 492 -23.32 1.62 -3.76
C LEU A 492 -23.24 0.96 -5.13
N ASP A 493 -23.43 1.72 -6.21
CA ASP A 493 -23.40 1.20 -7.57
C ASP A 493 -22.01 0.68 -7.94
N ILE A 494 -20.95 1.42 -7.56
CA ILE A 494 -19.56 1.00 -7.80
C ILE A 494 -19.23 -0.29 -7.04
N LEU A 495 -19.66 -0.42 -5.77
CA LEU A 495 -19.41 -1.61 -4.97
C LEU A 495 -20.17 -2.83 -5.51
N GLU A 496 -21.40 -2.65 -5.98
CA GLU A 496 -22.15 -3.70 -6.65
C GLU A 496 -21.43 -4.18 -7.93
N GLU A 497 -20.95 -3.25 -8.77
CA GLU A 497 -20.13 -3.60 -9.93
C GLU A 497 -18.85 -4.36 -9.56
N ILE A 498 -18.20 -3.98 -8.46
CA ILE A 498 -17.01 -4.66 -7.95
C ILE A 498 -17.36 -6.08 -7.51
N ASP A 499 -18.45 -6.28 -6.78
CA ASP A 499 -18.86 -7.57 -6.23
C ASP A 499 -19.40 -8.54 -7.31
N LEU A 500 -19.94 -8.01 -8.42
CA LEU A 500 -20.31 -8.80 -9.59
C LEU A 500 -19.10 -9.22 -10.44
N SER A 501 -17.96 -8.56 -10.27
CA SER A 501 -16.74 -8.82 -11.06
C SER A 501 -15.86 -9.89 -10.41
N VAL A 502 -15.60 -10.97 -11.15
CA VAL A 502 -14.70 -12.06 -10.70
C VAL A 502 -13.29 -11.58 -10.38
N SER A 503 -12.78 -10.59 -11.12
CA SER A 503 -11.41 -10.08 -10.97
C SER A 503 -11.29 -8.90 -10.00
N ARG A 504 -12.37 -8.16 -9.73
CA ARG A 504 -12.34 -6.96 -8.89
C ARG A 504 -12.84 -7.19 -7.46
N LYS A 505 -13.70 -8.20 -7.25
CA LYS A 505 -14.34 -8.50 -5.96
C LYS A 505 -13.29 -8.70 -4.86
N ASN A 506 -13.57 -8.17 -3.67
CA ASN A 506 -12.77 -8.39 -2.48
C ASN A 506 -13.65 -8.54 -1.22
N LYS A 507 -13.08 -8.99 -0.10
CA LYS A 507 -13.85 -9.21 1.13
C LYS A 507 -14.42 -7.93 1.73
N PHE A 508 -13.73 -6.80 1.54
CA PHE A 508 -14.14 -5.52 2.09
C PHE A 508 -15.25 -4.88 1.27
N SER A 509 -15.29 -5.08 -0.06
CA SER A 509 -16.34 -4.51 -0.93
C SER A 509 -17.72 -5.05 -0.56
N GLU A 510 -17.83 -6.37 -0.35
CA GLU A 510 -19.10 -7.01 0.05
C GLU A 510 -19.60 -6.51 1.41
N VAL A 511 -18.69 -6.34 2.38
CA VAL A 511 -19.06 -5.82 3.71
C VAL A 511 -19.40 -4.33 3.63
N ALA A 512 -18.65 -3.53 2.87
CA ALA A 512 -18.93 -2.13 2.63
C ALA A 512 -20.32 -1.94 1.99
N TYR A 513 -20.62 -2.71 0.95
CA TYR A 513 -21.90 -2.71 0.25
C TYR A 513 -23.05 -3.01 1.21
N ASN A 514 -22.95 -4.10 1.97
CA ASN A 514 -23.96 -4.48 2.96
C ASN A 514 -24.15 -3.43 4.06
N LYS A 515 -23.07 -2.75 4.46
CA LYS A 515 -23.12 -1.73 5.50
C LYS A 515 -23.78 -0.45 5.02
N LEU A 516 -23.51 -0.02 3.79
CA LEU A 516 -24.25 1.07 3.14
C LEU A 516 -25.75 0.72 3.00
N LEU A 517 -26.06 -0.52 2.61
CA LEU A 517 -27.46 -0.99 2.53
C LEU A 517 -28.17 -0.98 3.89
N ASN A 518 -27.47 -1.20 5.01
CA ASN A 518 -28.08 -1.11 6.35
C ASN A 518 -28.61 0.29 6.68
N HIS A 519 -28.10 1.33 6.02
CA HIS A 519 -28.60 2.70 6.13
C HIS A 519 -29.69 3.04 5.11
N HIS A 520 -30.00 2.13 4.18
CA HIS A 520 -31.06 2.26 3.18
C HIS A 520 -31.93 1.00 3.14
N LEU A 521 -32.68 0.74 4.21
CA LEU A 521 -33.41 -0.52 4.41
C LEU A 521 -34.42 -0.84 3.29
N SER A 522 -35.10 0.16 2.72
CA SER A 522 -36.01 -0.04 1.59
C SER A 522 -35.29 -0.56 0.35
N LEU A 523 -34.13 0.02 0.02
CA LEU A 523 -33.28 -0.47 -1.06
C LEU A 523 -32.75 -1.87 -0.74
N LYS A 524 -32.27 -2.07 0.48
CA LYS A 524 -31.77 -3.37 0.95
C LYS A 524 -32.83 -4.46 0.75
N TYR A 525 -34.03 -4.26 1.29
CA TYR A 525 -35.10 -5.24 1.20
C TYR A 525 -35.57 -5.48 -0.24
N SER A 526 -35.55 -4.46 -1.09
CA SER A 526 -35.90 -4.57 -2.51
C SER A 526 -34.86 -5.38 -3.30
N LYS A 527 -33.57 -5.28 -2.95
CA LYS A 527 -32.48 -6.03 -3.60
C LYS A 527 -32.29 -7.44 -3.03
N THR A 528 -32.21 -7.57 -1.71
CA THR A 528 -31.86 -8.83 -1.04
C THR A 528 -33.07 -9.69 -0.70
N GLY A 529 -34.26 -9.08 -0.60
CA GLY A 529 -35.44 -9.73 -0.04
C GLY A 529 -35.31 -10.07 1.45
N TYR A 530 -34.30 -9.53 2.15
CA TYR A 530 -34.01 -9.90 3.54
C TYR A 530 -33.59 -8.69 4.39
N LEU A 531 -34.28 -8.52 5.51
CA LEU A 531 -33.87 -7.65 6.62
C LEU A 531 -33.66 -8.51 7.86
N SER A 532 -32.50 -8.38 8.52
CA SER A 532 -32.22 -9.09 9.77
C SER A 532 -32.97 -8.46 10.96
N SER A 533 -32.93 -9.14 12.11
CA SER A 533 -33.44 -8.58 13.37
C SER A 533 -32.78 -7.27 13.79
N SER A 534 -31.53 -7.04 13.40
CA SER A 534 -30.81 -5.78 13.65
C SER A 534 -31.18 -4.63 12.71
N ASN A 535 -31.91 -4.91 11.62
CA ASN A 535 -32.41 -3.87 10.72
C ASN A 535 -33.77 -3.39 11.21
N ILE A 536 -33.79 -2.23 11.87
CA ILE A 536 -34.98 -1.62 12.48
C ILE A 536 -35.68 -0.71 11.47
N ILE A 537 -36.92 -1.05 11.09
CA ILE A 537 -37.76 -0.25 10.21
C ILE A 537 -38.13 1.06 10.90
N ASN A 538 -37.73 2.18 10.29
CA ASN A 538 -38.08 3.52 10.71
C ASN A 538 -39.15 4.14 9.81
N ASP A 539 -39.72 5.25 10.27
CA ASP A 539 -40.71 6.03 9.51
C ASP A 539 -40.14 6.49 8.16
N GLY A 540 -40.93 6.31 7.10
CA GLY A 540 -40.50 6.56 5.72
C GLY A 540 -39.93 5.32 5.02
N PHE A 541 -39.85 4.16 5.68
CA PHE A 541 -39.55 2.89 5.01
C PHE A 541 -40.68 2.54 4.05
N TYR A 542 -40.32 2.13 2.83
CA TYR A 542 -41.23 1.58 1.85
C TYR A 542 -40.71 0.30 1.21
N ASP A 543 -41.64 -0.55 0.80
CA ASP A 543 -41.40 -1.74 0.01
C ASP A 543 -41.99 -1.56 -1.40
N CYS A 544 -41.14 -1.47 -2.43
CA CYS A 544 -41.56 -1.42 -3.83
C CYS A 544 -41.45 -2.77 -4.55
N GLY A 545 -41.22 -3.85 -3.82
CA GLY A 545 -41.02 -5.19 -4.36
C GLY A 545 -39.59 -5.47 -4.81
N ARG A 546 -39.38 -6.61 -5.47
CA ARG A 546 -38.05 -7.04 -5.91
C ARG A 546 -37.59 -6.23 -7.11
N ILE A 547 -36.39 -5.67 -7.02
CA ILE A 547 -35.78 -4.89 -8.10
C ILE A 547 -34.79 -5.77 -8.85
N LEU A 548 -34.91 -5.78 -10.18
CA LEU A 548 -33.99 -6.50 -11.05
C LEU A 548 -32.61 -5.84 -11.04
N ILE A 549 -31.59 -6.64 -11.33
CA ILE A 549 -30.22 -6.12 -11.44
C ILE A 549 -30.19 -5.07 -12.56
N GLY A 550 -29.70 -3.87 -12.25
CA GLY A 550 -29.58 -2.76 -13.19
C GLY A 550 -30.80 -1.82 -13.30
N THR A 551 -31.91 -2.07 -12.59
CA THR A 551 -33.00 -1.09 -12.51
C THR A 551 -32.78 -0.08 -11.38
N LYS A 552 -33.05 1.20 -11.68
CA LYS A 552 -32.87 2.31 -10.73
C LYS A 552 -33.89 2.20 -9.60
N PHE A 553 -33.41 2.25 -8.36
CA PHE A 553 -34.27 2.40 -7.18
C PHE A 553 -34.85 3.82 -7.14
N LEU A 554 -36.18 3.93 -7.16
CA LEU A 554 -36.86 5.22 -7.16
C LEU A 554 -37.08 5.70 -5.71
N PRO A 555 -36.69 6.94 -5.37
CA PRO A 555 -37.05 7.56 -4.11
C PRO A 555 -38.56 7.57 -3.88
N LEU A 556 -38.98 7.51 -2.62
CA LEU A 556 -40.40 7.55 -2.25
C LEU A 556 -41.13 8.76 -2.84
N LYS A 557 -40.47 9.92 -2.88
CA LYS A 557 -41.00 11.15 -3.48
C LYS A 557 -41.42 10.94 -4.94
N ASP A 558 -40.58 10.29 -5.73
CA ASP A 558 -40.84 10.06 -7.15
C ASP A 558 -41.94 9.02 -7.32
N LEU A 559 -41.97 7.98 -6.48
CA LEU A 559 -43.03 6.97 -6.47
C LEU A 559 -44.40 7.57 -6.11
N CYS A 560 -44.46 8.53 -5.19
CA CYS A 560 -45.69 9.24 -4.84
C CYS A 560 -46.22 10.11 -5.98
N LEU A 561 -45.36 10.59 -6.89
CA LEU A 561 -45.73 11.44 -8.02
C LEU A 561 -46.20 10.65 -9.25
N GLN A 562 -46.02 9.33 -9.27
CA GLN A 562 -46.47 8.48 -10.38
C GLN A 562 -48.00 8.35 -10.37
N GLU A 563 -48.59 8.38 -11.57
CA GLU A 563 -50.01 8.09 -11.74
C GLU A 563 -50.32 6.65 -11.31
N PRO A 564 -51.51 6.41 -10.71
CA PRO A 564 -51.98 5.06 -10.41
C PRO A 564 -51.95 4.19 -11.66
N SER A 565 -51.36 3.02 -11.55
CA SER A 565 -51.25 2.07 -12.65
C SER A 565 -51.37 0.65 -12.14
N ASP A 566 -51.47 -0.33 -13.03
CA ASP A 566 -51.47 -1.75 -12.65
C ASP A 566 -50.10 -2.25 -12.13
N LEU A 567 -49.12 -1.34 -12.01
CA LEU A 567 -47.82 -1.61 -11.40
C LEU A 567 -47.96 -2.04 -9.93
N HIS A 568 -46.91 -2.73 -9.45
CA HIS A 568 -46.82 -3.26 -8.10
C HIS A 568 -47.08 -2.18 -7.05
N THR A 569 -47.92 -2.50 -6.06
CA THR A 569 -48.22 -1.62 -4.93
C THR A 569 -46.96 -1.37 -4.11
N VAL A 570 -46.69 -0.11 -3.78
CA VAL A 570 -45.60 0.28 -2.88
C VAL A 570 -46.16 0.39 -1.47
N LEU A 571 -45.68 -0.44 -0.54
CA LEU A 571 -46.16 -0.45 0.85
C LEU A 571 -45.34 0.53 1.68
N LEU A 572 -45.99 1.52 2.32
CA LEU A 572 -45.33 2.55 3.12
C LEU A 572 -45.56 2.34 4.62
N VAL A 573 -44.49 2.44 5.41
CA VAL A 573 -44.52 2.49 6.87
C VAL A 573 -44.15 3.91 7.32
N ASN A 574 -45.10 4.66 7.85
CA ASN A 574 -44.84 6.02 8.32
C ASN A 574 -45.84 6.48 9.41
N SER A 575 -45.42 6.51 10.67
CA SER A 575 -46.24 6.98 11.79
C SER A 575 -46.15 8.49 12.06
N ARG A 576 -45.31 9.24 11.33
CA ARG A 576 -45.15 10.70 11.53
C ARG A 576 -46.35 11.46 10.98
N SER A 577 -46.93 12.36 11.78
CA SER A 577 -47.93 13.32 11.32
C SER A 577 -47.26 14.41 10.47
N SER A 578 -47.95 14.87 9.42
CA SER A 578 -47.52 15.98 8.57
C SER A 578 -47.57 17.34 9.27
N ASP A 579 -48.14 17.40 10.47
CA ASP A 579 -48.24 18.59 11.32
C ASP A 579 -47.64 18.28 12.70
N VAL A 580 -46.37 18.63 12.94
CA VAL A 580 -45.83 19.13 14.24
C VAL A 580 -44.48 19.81 13.97
N GLU A 581 -44.48 21.14 13.88
CA GLU A 581 -43.38 21.93 14.41
C GLU A 581 -43.49 21.96 15.96
N HIS A 582 -42.35 21.83 16.63
CA HIS A 582 -42.09 21.89 18.08
C HIS A 582 -42.11 20.57 18.89
N SER A 583 -40.89 20.03 19.03
CA SER A 583 -40.28 19.40 20.22
C SER A 583 -41.11 18.45 21.10
N TYR A 584 -40.74 17.16 21.06
CA TYR A 584 -40.40 16.40 22.27
C TYR A 584 -39.23 15.47 21.94
N HIS A 585 -38.06 15.75 22.53
CA HIS A 585 -36.96 14.81 22.63
C HIS A 585 -37.43 13.60 23.47
N PHE A 586 -37.57 12.43 22.85
CA PHE A 586 -37.52 11.18 23.59
C PHE A 586 -36.05 10.71 23.59
N SER A 587 -35.32 11.10 24.63
CA SER A 587 -33.96 10.62 24.87
C SER A 587 -34.02 9.17 25.38
N ALA A 588 -33.61 8.21 24.57
CA ALA A 588 -33.23 6.88 25.05
C ALA A 588 -31.84 6.98 25.70
N GLY A 589 -31.80 7.39 26.96
CA GLY A 589 -30.58 7.35 27.77
C GLY A 589 -30.39 5.97 28.38
N PHE A 590 -29.44 5.20 27.88
CA PHE A 590 -28.80 4.14 28.66
C PHE A 590 -27.70 4.79 29.51
N GLY A 591 -27.90 4.82 30.83
CA GLY A 591 -26.89 5.20 31.81
C GLY A 591 -26.94 4.21 32.97
N SER A 592 -25.81 3.51 33.20
CA SER A 592 -25.59 2.64 34.35
C SER A 592 -25.35 3.45 35.65
N PRO A 593 -25.48 2.84 36.84
CA PRO A 593 -25.89 3.53 38.06
C PRO A 593 -24.73 3.94 38.97
N THR A 594 -24.90 5.04 39.71
CA THR A 594 -24.37 5.20 41.07
C THR A 594 -25.10 6.29 41.85
N GLU A 595 -25.65 5.84 42.98
CA GLU A 595 -25.87 6.44 44.31
C GLU A 595 -25.92 7.97 44.60
N GLU A 596 -26.99 8.30 45.33
CA GLU A 596 -27.11 9.15 46.53
C GLU A 596 -27.24 10.70 46.46
N LYS A 597 -28.44 11.13 46.91
CA LYS A 597 -28.78 12.14 47.94
C LYS A 597 -28.67 13.66 47.68
N SER A 598 -29.87 14.25 47.75
CA SER A 598 -30.33 15.41 48.55
C SER A 598 -29.91 16.86 48.22
N GLU A 599 -30.96 17.61 47.88
CA GLU A 599 -31.37 18.97 48.33
C GLU A 599 -30.74 20.26 47.75
N PRO A 600 -31.51 21.37 47.72
CA PRO A 600 -31.41 22.41 46.69
C PRO A 600 -31.06 23.81 47.23
N THR A 601 -30.72 24.77 46.35
CA THR A 601 -30.97 26.23 46.47
C THR A 601 -30.46 26.93 45.20
N SER A 602 -31.34 27.55 44.40
CA SER A 602 -31.73 28.97 44.41
C SER A 602 -30.73 29.94 43.77
N GLY A 603 -31.20 30.74 42.80
CA GLY A 603 -30.69 32.09 42.54
C GLY A 603 -30.35 32.42 41.08
N HIS A 604 -31.18 33.27 40.46
CA HIS A 604 -30.84 34.54 39.78
C HIS A 604 -29.57 34.62 38.88
N ASN A 605 -29.50 35.32 37.74
CA ASN A 605 -30.30 36.37 37.13
C ASN A 605 -29.69 36.75 35.75
N THR A 606 -30.55 37.06 34.77
CA THR A 606 -30.56 38.25 33.87
C THR A 606 -29.48 38.55 32.80
N ALA A 607 -30.03 39.03 31.66
CA ALA A 607 -29.56 40.04 30.68
C ALA A 607 -28.78 39.54 29.44
N LEU A 608 -29.28 39.60 28.19
CA LEU A 608 -29.76 40.69 27.27
C LEU A 608 -28.71 41.71 26.81
N SER A 609 -28.38 41.67 25.50
CA SER A 609 -28.32 42.81 24.52
C SER A 609 -27.75 42.30 23.16
N LYS A 610 -28.46 42.39 22.02
CA LYS A 610 -28.51 43.47 20.97
C LYS A 610 -27.11 43.86 20.42
N SER A 611 -26.80 44.07 19.14
CA SER A 611 -27.50 44.54 17.92
C SER A 611 -26.58 44.35 16.68
N ALA A 612 -27.05 43.86 15.51
CA ALA A 612 -27.40 44.58 14.27
C ALA A 612 -26.29 45.36 13.52
N THR A 613 -26.03 45.01 12.24
CA THR A 613 -25.94 45.95 11.09
C THR A 613 -26.00 45.21 9.75
N LYS A 614 -26.46 45.93 8.72
CA LYS A 614 -26.95 45.49 7.40
C LYS A 614 -26.29 46.38 6.35
N GLU A 615 -25.89 45.85 5.19
CA GLU A 615 -25.71 46.67 3.99
C GLU A 615 -25.93 45.88 2.68
N LYS A 616 -26.50 46.57 1.69
CA LYS A 616 -26.97 46.11 0.37
C LYS A 616 -26.04 46.66 -0.71
N GLY A 617 -25.90 45.93 -1.82
CA GLY A 617 -25.45 46.49 -3.10
C GLY A 617 -25.84 45.60 -4.28
N SER A 618 -26.64 46.13 -5.21
CA SER A 618 -27.12 45.50 -6.45
C SER A 618 -26.61 46.29 -7.65
N ARG A 619 -26.22 45.62 -8.74
CA ARG A 619 -26.16 46.21 -10.10
C ARG A 619 -26.59 45.18 -11.15
N LYS A 620 -27.33 45.68 -12.15
CA LYS A 620 -28.07 44.99 -13.21
C LYS A 620 -27.73 45.68 -14.55
N GLY A 621 -27.67 44.93 -15.64
CA GLY A 621 -27.79 45.38 -17.05
C GLY A 621 -28.00 44.14 -17.93
N ARG A 622 -29.13 43.87 -18.60
CA ARG A 622 -29.81 44.48 -19.80
C ARG A 622 -28.83 44.66 -20.97
N GLY A 623 -29.08 44.22 -22.22
CA GLY A 623 -30.20 43.59 -22.96
C GLY A 623 -29.80 43.54 -24.46
N LYS A 624 -30.31 42.65 -25.34
CA LYS A 624 -31.35 42.86 -26.40
C LYS A 624 -31.04 41.83 -27.54
N LYS A 625 -31.99 40.99 -28.02
CA LYS A 625 -32.97 41.16 -29.16
C LYS A 625 -32.28 41.31 -30.53
N GLU A 626 -32.70 40.79 -31.68
CA GLU A 626 -33.90 40.13 -32.30
C GLU A 626 -33.43 39.68 -33.74
N GLU A 627 -33.95 38.68 -34.46
CA GLU A 627 -35.14 38.66 -35.38
C GLU A 627 -35.10 37.31 -36.19
N GLU A 628 -36.16 36.48 -36.21
CA GLU A 628 -37.17 36.22 -37.29
C GLU A 628 -36.68 35.42 -38.54
N LYS A 629 -37.35 34.43 -39.17
CA LYS A 629 -38.79 34.09 -39.42
C LYS A 629 -38.90 32.65 -40.03
N VAL A 630 -39.80 31.73 -39.60
CA VAL A 630 -41.13 31.30 -40.18
C VAL A 630 -41.03 30.26 -41.32
N LYS A 631 -41.84 29.18 -41.52
CA LYS A 631 -43.00 28.43 -40.93
C LYS A 631 -43.08 27.07 -41.70
N GLU A 632 -43.67 25.97 -41.25
CA GLU A 632 -45.11 25.56 -41.26
C GLU A 632 -45.23 24.24 -40.44
N GLU A 633 -46.00 24.17 -39.34
CA GLU A 633 -47.44 23.86 -39.18
C GLU A 633 -47.79 22.36 -39.15
N GLU A 634 -48.12 21.83 -37.96
CA GLU A 634 -49.33 21.00 -37.74
C GLU A 634 -49.71 20.97 -36.23
N GLU A 635 -51.01 20.85 -35.98
CA GLU A 635 -51.79 21.35 -34.85
C GLU A 635 -51.66 20.58 -33.51
N VAL A 636 -51.69 21.32 -32.38
CA VAL A 636 -52.03 20.78 -31.05
C VAL A 636 -53.10 21.66 -30.39
N ALA A 637 -54.17 21.01 -29.93
CA ALA A 637 -55.32 21.63 -29.28
C ALA A 637 -55.03 22.14 -27.85
N VAL A 638 -55.83 23.14 -27.48
CA VAL A 638 -55.66 24.14 -26.40
C VAL A 638 -55.96 23.60 -25.00
N ALA A 639 -55.13 23.97 -24.02
CA ALA A 639 -55.44 23.98 -22.58
C ALA A 639 -55.77 25.41 -22.11
N PRO A 640 -56.71 25.64 -21.17
CA PRO A 640 -56.92 26.96 -20.58
C PRO A 640 -56.02 27.18 -19.36
N LYS A 641 -55.36 28.35 -19.32
CA LYS A 641 -54.69 28.92 -18.14
C LYS A 641 -55.71 29.46 -17.15
N LEU A 642 -55.46 29.25 -15.86
CA LEU A 642 -55.80 30.20 -14.80
C LEU A 642 -54.56 30.44 -13.91
N THR A 643 -54.27 31.72 -13.74
CA THR A 643 -53.46 32.41 -12.72
C THR A 643 -53.61 31.76 -11.33
N GLY A 644 -52.62 31.59 -10.46
CA GLY A 644 -51.39 32.32 -10.16
C GLY A 644 -51.38 32.57 -8.65
N GLU A 645 -50.40 32.06 -7.91
CA GLU A 645 -49.85 32.61 -6.65
C GLU A 645 -48.80 31.64 -6.08
N GLY A 646 -47.71 32.20 -5.55
CA GLY A 646 -46.50 31.47 -5.19
C GLY A 646 -46.64 30.56 -3.98
N ASN A 647 -45.74 29.59 -3.86
CA ASN A 647 -45.49 28.94 -2.58
C ASN A 647 -44.02 28.57 -2.45
N THR A 648 -43.47 28.98 -1.31
CA THR A 648 -42.20 28.57 -0.71
C THR A 648 -41.96 27.07 -0.86
N ASP A 649 -40.71 26.66 -1.18
CA ASP A 649 -40.26 25.27 -1.12
C ASP A 649 -40.53 24.72 0.29
N LYS A 650 -41.71 24.12 0.48
CA LYS A 650 -42.00 23.28 1.64
C LYS A 650 -41.20 22.01 1.46
N GLU A 651 -40.39 21.69 2.46
CA GLU A 651 -39.70 20.41 2.56
C GLU A 651 -40.73 19.29 2.36
N TRP A 652 -40.46 18.40 1.40
CA TRP A 652 -41.42 17.34 1.03
C TRP A 652 -41.47 16.30 2.15
N CYS A 653 -42.66 16.00 2.65
CA CYS A 653 -42.88 15.00 3.69
C CYS A 653 -43.55 13.72 3.12
N PRO A 654 -43.13 12.52 3.55
CA PRO A 654 -43.82 11.28 3.21
C PRO A 654 -45.29 11.28 3.68
N PRO A 655 -46.21 10.60 2.97
CA PRO A 655 -47.61 10.46 3.40
C PRO A 655 -47.72 9.89 4.81
N SER A 656 -48.52 10.51 5.68
CA SER A 656 -48.74 10.04 7.05
C SER A 656 -49.67 8.82 7.08
N ASP A 657 -49.46 7.95 8.06
CA ASP A 657 -50.31 6.78 8.33
C ASP A 657 -50.91 6.86 9.75
N PRO A 658 -52.06 7.52 9.92
CA PRO A 658 -52.73 7.63 11.21
C PRO A 658 -53.11 6.27 11.81
N ASP A 659 -53.54 5.32 10.96
CA ASP A 659 -53.94 3.98 11.39
C ASP A 659 -52.74 3.21 11.94
N PHE A 660 -51.58 3.27 11.27
CA PHE A 660 -50.36 2.66 11.79
C PHE A 660 -49.91 3.31 13.10
N CYS A 661 -50.05 4.63 13.25
CA CYS A 661 -49.77 5.32 14.52
C CYS A 661 -50.66 4.80 15.67
N VAL A 662 -51.96 4.59 15.41
CA VAL A 662 -52.88 3.96 16.36
C VAL A 662 -52.42 2.54 16.70
N TYR A 663 -52.00 1.75 15.70
CA TYR A 663 -51.53 0.39 15.93
C TYR A 663 -50.30 0.35 16.83
N VAL A 664 -49.32 1.22 16.58
CA VAL A 664 -48.12 1.37 17.44
C VAL A 664 -48.55 1.67 18.88
N CYS A 665 -49.46 2.63 19.07
CA CYS A 665 -49.97 3.01 20.38
C CYS A 665 -50.68 1.86 21.11
N GLU A 666 -51.48 1.06 20.39
CA GLU A 666 -52.19 -0.10 20.95
C GLU A 666 -51.19 -1.18 21.39
N VAL A 667 -50.25 -1.60 20.53
CA VAL A 667 -49.29 -2.68 20.85
C VAL A 667 -48.29 -2.27 21.93
N THR A 668 -47.88 -1.00 21.98
CA THR A 668 -47.02 -0.49 23.06
C THR A 668 -47.72 -0.54 24.41
N LYS A 669 -49.05 -0.37 24.45
CA LYS A 669 -49.81 -0.44 25.71
C LYS A 669 -50.16 -1.86 26.13
N SER A 670 -50.48 -2.74 25.17
CA SER A 670 -51.02 -4.07 25.46
C SER A 670 -50.00 -5.21 25.40
N ILE A 671 -48.95 -5.11 24.57
CA ILE A 671 -48.01 -6.21 24.29
C ILE A 671 -46.62 -5.94 24.88
N LEU A 672 -46.09 -4.72 24.75
CA LEU A 672 -44.76 -4.36 25.28
C LEU A 672 -44.58 -4.69 26.79
N PRO A 673 -45.59 -4.52 27.68
CA PRO A 673 -45.41 -4.83 29.10
C PRO A 673 -45.25 -6.31 29.44
N ILE A 674 -45.52 -7.22 28.51
CA ILE A 674 -45.47 -8.67 28.73
C ILE A 674 -44.01 -9.14 28.80
N THR A 675 -43.65 -9.90 29.83
CA THR A 675 -42.27 -10.31 30.08
C THR A 675 -41.82 -11.51 29.25
N ASN A 676 -42.76 -12.35 28.81
CA ASN A 676 -42.46 -13.53 28.01
C ASN A 676 -42.41 -13.17 26.52
N ILE A 677 -41.22 -13.23 25.92
CA ILE A 677 -41.01 -12.92 24.49
C ILE A 677 -41.83 -13.81 23.55
N ARG A 678 -42.05 -15.09 23.90
CA ARG A 678 -42.87 -16.01 23.11
C ARG A 678 -44.32 -15.55 23.10
N GLU A 679 -44.84 -15.18 24.26
CA GLU A 679 -46.19 -14.64 24.40
C GLU A 679 -46.36 -13.30 23.68
N GLN A 680 -45.35 -12.42 23.74
CA GLN A 680 -45.33 -11.17 22.98
C GLN A 680 -45.45 -11.41 21.47
N ILE A 681 -44.67 -12.36 20.92
CA ILE A 681 -44.70 -12.71 19.51
C ILE A 681 -46.08 -13.29 19.12
N GLU A 682 -46.61 -14.20 19.94
CA GLU A 682 -47.92 -14.82 19.70
C GLU A 682 -49.05 -13.79 19.68
N LEU A 683 -49.07 -12.86 20.63
CA LEU A 683 -50.08 -11.80 20.70
C LEU A 683 -49.92 -10.78 19.59
N LEU A 684 -48.69 -10.41 19.24
CA LEU A 684 -48.45 -9.50 18.11
C LEU A 684 -48.91 -10.12 16.79
N ALA A 685 -48.66 -11.40 16.58
CA ALA A 685 -49.09 -12.12 15.38
C ALA A 685 -50.62 -12.18 15.27
N LYS A 686 -51.32 -12.46 16.38
CA LYS A 686 -52.79 -12.43 16.45
C LYS A 686 -53.33 -11.03 16.15
N TYR A 687 -52.75 -10.00 16.76
CA TYR A 687 -53.11 -8.60 16.55
C TYR A 687 -52.96 -8.18 15.08
N VAL A 688 -51.82 -8.51 14.45
CA VAL A 688 -51.57 -8.23 13.02
C VAL A 688 -52.60 -8.94 12.14
N ALA A 689 -52.89 -10.21 12.42
CA ALA A 689 -53.89 -10.95 11.68
C ALA A 689 -55.29 -10.32 11.81
N GLU A 690 -55.70 -9.92 13.01
CA GLU A 690 -56.98 -9.25 13.28
C GLU A 690 -57.13 -7.93 12.50
N LYS A 691 -56.09 -7.08 12.48
CA LYS A 691 -56.12 -5.82 11.72
C LYS A 691 -56.16 -6.01 10.20
N MET A 692 -55.78 -7.20 9.70
CA MET A 692 -55.68 -7.51 8.26
C MET A 692 -56.62 -8.63 7.79
N GLY A 693 -57.78 -8.78 8.44
CA GLY A 693 -58.88 -9.65 7.97
C GLY A 693 -58.98 -11.00 8.70
N GLY A 694 -58.32 -11.15 9.84
CA GLY A 694 -58.40 -12.31 10.73
C GLY A 694 -57.66 -13.55 10.23
N LYS A 695 -57.96 -14.71 10.85
CA LYS A 695 -57.44 -16.02 10.44
C LYS A 695 -57.95 -16.39 9.04
N ILE A 696 -57.04 -16.79 8.15
CA ILE A 696 -57.39 -17.22 6.79
C ILE A 696 -57.15 -18.74 6.68
N PRO A 697 -58.20 -19.58 6.57
CA PRO A 697 -58.03 -21.00 6.30
C PRO A 697 -57.32 -21.23 4.96
N LYS A 698 -56.49 -22.28 4.88
CA LYS A 698 -55.68 -22.60 3.69
C LYS A 698 -56.52 -22.77 2.43
N GLU A 699 -57.72 -23.33 2.54
CA GLU A 699 -58.61 -23.57 1.40
C GLU A 699 -59.26 -22.28 0.88
N LYS A 700 -59.36 -21.23 1.71
CA LYS A 700 -60.08 -19.98 1.41
C LYS A 700 -59.17 -18.84 0.96
N LEU A 701 -57.88 -19.10 0.78
CA LEU A 701 -56.92 -18.07 0.39
C LEU A 701 -57.24 -17.47 -0.99
N GLN A 702 -57.76 -18.29 -1.92
CA GLN A 702 -58.14 -17.84 -3.27
C GLN A 702 -59.41 -16.96 -3.25
N ASP A 703 -60.32 -17.21 -2.31
CA ASP A 703 -61.56 -16.44 -2.13
C ASP A 703 -61.35 -15.14 -1.33
N PHE A 704 -60.14 -14.93 -0.79
CA PHE A 704 -59.81 -13.76 0.01
C PHE A 704 -59.54 -12.56 -0.92
N SER A 705 -60.53 -11.67 -1.04
CA SER A 705 -60.57 -10.50 -1.94
C SER A 705 -59.59 -9.36 -1.60
N TRP A 706 -58.32 -9.67 -1.36
CA TRP A 706 -57.30 -8.68 -1.02
C TRP A 706 -56.93 -7.80 -2.22
N GLN A 707 -56.90 -8.33 -3.45
CA GLN A 707 -56.54 -7.54 -4.64
C GLN A 707 -57.54 -6.40 -4.90
N LEU A 708 -58.84 -6.68 -4.70
CA LEU A 708 -59.90 -5.68 -4.83
C LEU A 708 -59.71 -4.58 -3.79
N HIS A 709 -59.47 -4.95 -2.53
CA HIS A 709 -59.22 -3.99 -1.44
C HIS A 709 -58.01 -3.09 -1.72
N ILE A 710 -56.90 -3.65 -2.21
CA ILE A 710 -55.71 -2.86 -2.57
C ILE A 710 -56.00 -1.94 -3.76
N SER A 711 -56.77 -2.40 -4.75
CA SER A 711 -57.14 -1.59 -5.92
C SER A 711 -58.04 -0.42 -5.53
N GLU A 712 -59.00 -0.64 -4.63
CA GLU A 712 -59.84 0.40 -4.05
C GLU A 712 -59.01 1.46 -3.31
N LEU A 713 -58.03 1.04 -2.50
CA LEU A 713 -57.11 1.96 -1.82
C LEU A 713 -56.27 2.77 -2.79
N LYS A 714 -55.68 2.15 -3.82
CA LYS A 714 -54.90 2.86 -4.85
C LYS A 714 -55.75 3.91 -5.58
N PHE A 715 -57.01 3.58 -5.89
CA PHE A 715 -57.96 4.50 -6.49
C PHE A 715 -58.31 5.68 -5.57
N GLN A 716 -58.60 5.40 -4.29
CA GLN A 716 -58.92 6.42 -3.28
C GLN A 716 -57.76 7.37 -3.02
N LEU A 717 -56.54 6.83 -2.88
CA LEU A 717 -55.32 7.58 -2.61
C LEU A 717 -54.77 8.29 -3.86
N LYS A 718 -55.24 7.92 -5.05
CA LYS A 718 -54.67 8.33 -6.35
C LYS A 718 -53.15 8.13 -6.38
N SER A 719 -52.67 7.03 -5.79
CA SER A 719 -51.26 6.66 -5.76
C SER A 719 -51.07 5.15 -5.73
N ASN A 720 -49.93 4.69 -6.24
CA ASN A 720 -49.46 3.31 -6.03
C ASN A 720 -48.83 3.11 -4.64
N VAL A 721 -48.56 4.20 -3.90
CA VAL A 721 -48.03 4.16 -2.53
C VAL A 721 -49.19 4.03 -1.55
N VAL A 722 -49.25 2.90 -0.86
CA VAL A 722 -50.32 2.56 0.09
C VAL A 722 -49.73 2.45 1.51
N PRO A 723 -50.17 3.31 2.44
CA PRO A 723 -49.78 3.19 3.86
C PRO A 723 -50.25 1.87 4.47
N ILE A 724 -49.36 1.20 5.20
CA ILE A 724 -49.56 -0.16 5.72
C ILE A 724 -50.78 -0.27 6.66
N GLY A 725 -51.07 0.79 7.41
CA GLY A 725 -52.17 0.86 8.36
C GLY A 725 -53.56 0.83 7.70
N GLN A 726 -53.67 1.31 6.46
CA GLN A 726 -54.92 1.35 5.70
C GLN A 726 -55.31 -0.01 5.11
N ILE A 727 -54.39 -0.96 5.03
CA ILE A 727 -54.65 -2.29 4.50
C ILE A 727 -55.40 -3.13 5.55
N LYS A 728 -56.72 -3.30 5.36
CA LYS A 728 -57.58 -4.09 6.25
C LYS A 728 -57.78 -5.55 5.80
N LYS A 729 -57.40 -5.87 4.56
CA LYS A 729 -57.38 -7.24 4.02
C LYS A 729 -56.00 -7.52 3.42
N GLY A 730 -55.15 -8.24 4.16
CA GLY A 730 -53.76 -8.49 3.79
C GLY A 730 -53.41 -9.97 3.73
N ILE A 731 -52.48 -10.32 2.83
CA ILE A 731 -51.87 -11.66 2.72
C ILE A 731 -50.46 -11.64 3.33
N PHE A 732 -49.67 -12.68 3.09
CA PHE A 732 -48.32 -12.90 3.61
C PHE A 732 -47.43 -11.65 3.63
N CYS A 733 -47.20 -10.98 2.48
CA CYS A 733 -46.33 -9.80 2.41
C CYS A 733 -46.79 -8.64 3.29
N HIS A 734 -48.08 -8.28 3.23
CA HIS A 734 -48.65 -7.18 4.01
C HIS A 734 -48.55 -7.46 5.51
N ARG A 735 -48.91 -8.68 5.93
CA ARG A 735 -48.88 -9.08 7.34
C ARG A 735 -47.46 -9.15 7.87
N ALA A 736 -46.53 -9.72 7.11
CA ALA A 736 -45.14 -9.83 7.54
C ALA A 736 -44.45 -8.47 7.68
N LEU A 737 -44.73 -7.53 6.77
CA LEU A 737 -44.22 -6.16 6.87
C LEU A 737 -44.82 -5.43 8.08
N LEU A 738 -46.15 -5.51 8.30
CA LEU A 738 -46.79 -4.89 9.47
C LEU A 738 -46.26 -5.50 10.78
N PHE A 739 -46.10 -6.82 10.84
CA PHE A 739 -45.51 -7.51 11.99
C PHE A 739 -44.10 -6.99 12.27
N LYS A 740 -43.22 -6.93 11.25
CA LYS A 740 -41.86 -6.41 11.41
C LYS A 740 -41.87 -4.96 11.90
N ALA A 741 -42.67 -4.09 11.28
CA ALA A 741 -42.73 -2.68 11.63
C ALA A 741 -43.23 -2.45 13.07
N LEU A 742 -44.23 -3.21 13.54
CA LEU A 742 -44.71 -3.12 14.91
C LEU A 742 -43.73 -3.75 15.90
N ALA A 743 -43.15 -4.91 15.56
CA ALA A 743 -42.15 -5.60 16.37
C ALA A 743 -40.94 -4.70 16.65
N ASP A 744 -40.46 -3.97 15.64
CA ASP A 744 -39.37 -3.01 15.76
C ASP A 744 -39.70 -1.85 16.72
N LYS A 745 -40.96 -1.39 16.76
CA LYS A 745 -41.41 -0.32 17.68
C LYS A 745 -41.52 -0.77 19.14
N ILE A 746 -41.69 -2.07 19.38
CA ILE A 746 -41.77 -2.66 20.74
C ILE A 746 -40.55 -3.51 21.11
N GLY A 747 -39.48 -3.49 20.29
CA GLY A 747 -38.21 -4.15 20.60
C GLY A 747 -38.20 -5.67 20.44
N ILE A 748 -39.13 -6.25 19.67
CA ILE A 748 -39.12 -7.69 19.35
C ILE A 748 -38.19 -7.93 18.15
N GLY A 749 -37.06 -8.59 18.38
CA GLY A 749 -36.11 -8.93 17.33
C GLY A 749 -36.65 -9.96 16.34
N CYS A 750 -37.01 -9.53 15.13
CA CYS A 750 -37.45 -10.42 14.06
C CYS A 750 -36.86 -10.02 12.70
N SER A 751 -36.61 -11.01 11.84
CA SER A 751 -36.24 -10.78 10.45
C SER A 751 -37.49 -10.58 9.58
N LEU A 752 -37.33 -9.97 8.41
CA LEU A 752 -38.34 -9.91 7.37
C LEU A 752 -37.77 -10.56 6.11
N VAL A 753 -38.40 -11.64 5.65
CA VAL A 753 -37.91 -12.47 4.54
C VAL A 753 -38.94 -12.47 3.43
N ARG A 754 -38.52 -12.13 2.21
CA ARG A 754 -39.35 -12.18 1.01
C ARG A 754 -39.23 -13.55 0.33
N GLY A 755 -40.37 -14.15 0.02
CA GLY A 755 -40.49 -15.32 -0.83
C GLY A 755 -40.94 -14.98 -2.24
N GLU A 756 -41.43 -15.99 -2.95
CA GLU A 756 -41.98 -15.83 -4.30
C GLU A 756 -43.49 -15.54 -4.27
N TYR A 757 -44.04 -15.03 -5.38
CA TYR A 757 -45.48 -14.85 -5.59
C TYR A 757 -46.22 -14.09 -4.47
N GLY A 758 -45.62 -13.02 -3.95
CA GLY A 758 -46.23 -12.19 -2.90
C GLY A 758 -46.13 -12.78 -1.49
N ARG A 759 -45.32 -13.83 -1.29
CA ARG A 759 -45.01 -14.36 0.04
C ARG A 759 -43.96 -13.53 0.75
N ALA A 760 -44.14 -13.36 2.05
CA ALA A 760 -43.10 -12.96 2.98
C ALA A 760 -43.42 -13.53 4.37
N TRP A 761 -42.42 -13.63 5.22
CA TRP A 761 -42.57 -14.13 6.58
C TRP A 761 -41.57 -13.48 7.53
N ASN A 762 -41.81 -13.66 8.83
CA ASN A 762 -40.90 -13.21 9.87
C ASN A 762 -40.24 -14.41 10.55
N GLU A 763 -38.95 -14.26 10.80
CA GLU A 763 -38.15 -15.24 11.54
C GLU A 763 -37.75 -14.64 12.87
N VAL A 764 -38.06 -15.35 13.96
CA VAL A 764 -37.74 -14.95 15.34
C VAL A 764 -36.76 -15.94 15.95
N GLN A 765 -35.85 -15.43 16.76
CA GLN A 765 -34.89 -16.24 17.49
C GLN A 765 -35.34 -16.39 18.94
N LEU A 766 -35.46 -17.63 19.42
CA LEU A 766 -35.89 -17.94 20.78
C LEU A 766 -34.88 -18.85 21.47
N MET A 767 -34.62 -18.59 22.75
CA MET A 767 -33.86 -19.51 23.60
C MET A 767 -34.78 -20.64 24.08
N ASN A 768 -34.28 -21.87 24.05
CA ASN A 768 -34.99 -22.99 24.64
C ASN A 768 -34.92 -22.89 26.16
N GLU A 769 -36.01 -23.23 26.85
CA GLU A 769 -35.98 -23.39 28.30
C GLU A 769 -35.03 -24.55 28.68
N PRO A 770 -34.29 -24.44 29.79
CA PRO A 770 -33.44 -25.52 30.26
C PRO A 770 -34.28 -26.78 30.49
N GLN A 771 -33.91 -27.89 29.85
CA GLN A 771 -34.52 -29.18 30.16
C GLN A 771 -34.30 -29.48 31.65
N LYS A 772 -35.40 -29.72 32.39
CA LYS A 772 -35.34 -30.12 33.81
C LYS A 772 -34.46 -31.37 33.94
N GLY A 773 -33.21 -31.19 34.39
CA GLY A 773 -32.31 -32.30 34.72
C GLY A 773 -30.83 -32.14 34.32
N LEU A 774 -30.45 -31.20 33.46
CA LEU A 774 -29.03 -30.96 33.13
C LEU A 774 -28.62 -29.52 33.48
N THR A 775 -27.91 -29.36 34.60
CA THR A 775 -27.21 -28.13 34.94
C THR A 775 -26.04 -27.93 33.98
N GLY A 776 -26.09 -26.91 33.13
CA GLY A 776 -24.89 -26.29 32.54
C GLY A 776 -24.80 -26.16 31.01
N ALA A 777 -25.74 -26.69 30.23
CA ALA A 777 -25.70 -26.55 28.77
C ALA A 777 -26.91 -25.76 28.26
N PHE A 778 -26.72 -24.47 27.96
CA PHE A 778 -27.69 -23.71 27.15
C PHE A 778 -27.74 -24.34 25.76
N SER A 779 -28.91 -24.82 25.35
CA SER A 779 -29.12 -25.26 23.97
C SER A 779 -28.96 -24.05 23.03
N PRO A 780 -28.39 -24.22 21.83
CA PRO A 780 -28.26 -23.11 20.89
C PRO A 780 -29.63 -22.49 20.59
N PRO A 781 -29.71 -21.16 20.41
CA PRO A 781 -30.96 -20.49 20.10
C PRO A 781 -31.53 -21.01 18.78
N GLU A 782 -32.84 -21.26 18.76
CA GLU A 782 -33.55 -21.80 17.60
C GLU A 782 -34.32 -20.70 16.87
N PHE A 783 -34.43 -20.85 15.54
CA PHE A 783 -35.17 -19.93 14.68
C PHE A 783 -36.54 -20.50 14.37
N TYR A 784 -37.55 -19.64 14.40
CA TYR A 784 -38.95 -20.00 14.13
C TYR A 784 -39.55 -19.03 13.11
N ILE A 785 -40.35 -19.55 12.20
CA ILE A 785 -41.24 -18.75 11.35
C ILE A 785 -42.52 -18.47 12.13
N VAL A 786 -42.93 -17.21 12.16
CA VAL A 786 -44.21 -16.78 12.75
C VAL A 786 -45.31 -16.99 11.73
N ASP A 787 -46.29 -17.86 12.03
CA ASP A 787 -47.49 -17.99 11.21
C ASP A 787 -48.38 -16.75 11.43
N LEU A 788 -48.64 -16.02 10.35
CA LEU A 788 -49.51 -14.84 10.33
C LEU A 788 -50.80 -15.09 9.54
N MET A 789 -50.98 -16.28 8.96
CA MET A 789 -52.04 -16.59 8.00
C MET A 789 -53.01 -17.65 8.54
N PHE A 790 -52.51 -18.87 8.75
CA PHE A 790 -53.35 -20.05 9.01
C PHE A 790 -53.59 -20.26 10.49
N HIS A 791 -52.56 -20.12 11.31
CA HIS A 791 -52.64 -20.19 12.77
C HIS A 791 -51.89 -19.00 13.37
N PRO A 792 -52.46 -17.77 13.35
CA PRO A 792 -51.78 -16.57 13.83
C PRO A 792 -51.17 -16.75 15.23
N GLY A 793 -49.84 -16.61 15.29
CA GLY A 793 -49.03 -16.78 16.51
C GLY A 793 -48.36 -18.14 16.65
N ALA A 794 -48.73 -19.15 15.85
CA ALA A 794 -48.00 -20.42 15.86
C ALA A 794 -46.55 -20.23 15.39
N LEU A 795 -45.62 -20.90 16.08
CA LEU A 795 -44.19 -20.81 15.81
C LEU A 795 -43.70 -22.11 15.17
N MET A 796 -43.39 -22.03 13.88
CA MET A 796 -42.93 -23.17 13.09
C MET A 796 -41.40 -23.21 13.12
N LYS A 797 -40.81 -24.25 13.70
CA LYS A 797 -39.35 -24.41 13.76
C LYS A 797 -38.76 -24.37 12.34
N LEU A 798 -37.74 -23.54 12.13
CA LEU A 798 -37.10 -23.40 10.81
C LEU A 798 -36.60 -24.77 10.34
N ARG A 799 -36.82 -25.11 9.06
CA ARG A 799 -36.55 -26.43 8.44
C ARG A 799 -37.48 -27.58 8.89
N SER A 800 -38.58 -27.29 9.59
CA SER A 800 -39.66 -28.27 9.73
C SER A 800 -40.47 -28.36 8.43
N GLN A 801 -41.15 -29.50 8.24
CA GLN A 801 -42.07 -29.68 7.13
C GLN A 801 -43.15 -28.58 7.09
N GLU A 802 -43.62 -28.14 8.25
CA GLU A 802 -44.62 -27.07 8.39
C GLU A 802 -44.07 -25.72 7.92
N ALA A 803 -42.82 -25.39 8.28
CA ALA A 803 -42.15 -24.17 7.85
C ALA A 803 -41.92 -24.16 6.34
N ASP A 804 -41.51 -25.28 5.75
CA ASP A 804 -41.30 -25.36 4.30
C ASP A 804 -42.62 -25.29 3.53
N LEU A 805 -43.69 -25.93 4.04
CA LEU A 805 -45.03 -25.75 3.49
C LEU A 805 -45.41 -24.26 3.53
N TYR A 806 -45.25 -23.57 4.66
CA TYR A 806 -45.57 -22.15 4.77
C TYR A 806 -44.84 -21.28 3.71
N ARG A 807 -43.59 -21.63 3.39
CA ARG A 807 -42.74 -20.92 2.43
C ARG A 807 -43.09 -21.19 0.96
N PHE A 808 -43.49 -22.41 0.61
CA PHE A 808 -43.64 -22.87 -0.80
C PHE A 808 -45.07 -23.24 -1.22
N LEU A 809 -46.04 -23.00 -0.34
CA LEU A 809 -47.45 -23.42 -0.41
C LEU A 809 -48.17 -23.33 -1.76
#